data_AF-A0AA43QGM7-F1
#
_entry.id   AF-A0AA43QGM7-F1
#
_cell.length_a   1.000
_cell.length_b   1.000
_cell.length_c   1.000
_cell.angle_alpha   90.00
_cell.angle_beta   90.00
_cell.angle_gamma   90.00
#
_symmetry.space_group_name_H-M   'P 1'
#
loop_
_entity.id
_entity.type
_entity.pdbx_description
1 polymer ?
#
loop_
_entity_poly.entity_id
_entity_poly.type
_entity_poly.pdbx_seq_one_letter_code
_entity_poly.pdbx_strand_id
1 'polypeptide(L)'
;MLPGPTLALCPLSPSISISVPVTSALIISPRERSPELPNGLFNWIGTFIKVPDTYVLNHQSFDGYLLLRYLKMSTIICLVGCLLVWPILFPINATGGGGQQQLNAISFSNIDSTTQVNRYYAHVVVACIFFSFVFYMVMRESIYYINLRQAYLLSPLYANRISSRTVLFTSVPKDYQDEAKLRRMLGSKVKNVWIANDCQKIEDLVEKRDKMAMKLEGAETKLIKLANKNRLKAAKKDSTPQAASYDEEQTDGESGSIAARWVPLNKRPTHRTKFLIGKKVDTIDWCRAELEQLIPRIDTLQNKVRAGEGPFARSAFVEYYTQSEAQIAFQTLAHHQPLHMAPRYIGISPEEVIWKNLNITWGSRILRNMVVTGAVVALIIFWAIPVTFVGAISNIKSLSAGDPTTVPPTAPLLPWLGFINKIPDWLLGVLQGLFPSVLLVLLMALLPVVLRFAAIIAGKPSLSSVELHVQNSYFLFQVIQVFLITTFTSSAAASIVKIIMRPQDALSVLSTDLPKASNFYLSFFILQGLAISSGEVLQIVTIVLVRILGAFLDTTPRKMYNRYAELDGVSWGTLFPVYTLMTVISPLVLGFATVGLYLIYLAYRYNLLYVYNADIDTKGLVYPRALQQTTTGIYLAIVCLLGLFAVAKAWGPLAIILLYLVGAALFHMSLNQALEPLLMYLPKSLEVEEETLLALQEAENDAGPSNSDPEKGHLPTDTTDPGSIDFEKGHLSATNTGSTSQQPLTKPNRRPNKNNPSSDTANLPPKKPRSFLASLPTNPTSLITHYLSPYNYSSYAMIRRDLVSRGTFASISYSPETERDAYYNPAISSSPPVLWIPRDVMGVSRQECAHTSRVIAMTDEMAGFDEKGRMVWDKEEVGRVPVGEEKVYY
;
A
#
# COMPACT_ATOMS: atom_id res chain seq x y z
N MET A 1 1.40 -14.59 -38.03
CA MET A 1 1.31 -15.41 -36.80
C MET A 1 2.09 -14.69 -35.71
N LEU A 2 1.42 -14.26 -34.64
CA LEU A 2 2.09 -13.75 -33.44
C LEU A 2 2.57 -14.95 -32.61
N PRO A 3 3.81 -14.98 -32.09
CA PRO A 3 4.21 -15.99 -31.14
C PRO A 3 3.41 -15.85 -29.83
N GLY A 4 3.10 -16.97 -29.19
CA GLY A 4 2.15 -17.07 -28.08
C GLY A 4 2.64 -16.49 -26.74
N PRO A 5 1.91 -16.77 -25.64
CA PRO A 5 2.05 -16.09 -24.34
C PRO A 5 3.37 -16.37 -23.58
N THR A 6 4.31 -17.13 -24.15
CA THR A 6 5.60 -17.48 -23.54
C THR A 6 6.55 -16.28 -23.32
N LEU A 7 6.28 -15.13 -23.94
CA LEU A 7 7.01 -13.88 -23.65
C LEU A 7 6.76 -13.33 -22.22
N ALA A 8 5.67 -13.72 -21.56
CA ALA A 8 5.35 -13.24 -20.21
C ALA A 8 6.23 -13.82 -19.09
N LEU A 9 7.04 -14.84 -19.37
CA LEU A 9 7.96 -15.48 -18.41
C LEU A 9 9.42 -15.08 -18.60
N CYS A 10 9.72 -14.21 -19.57
CA CYS A 10 11.04 -13.63 -19.69
C CYS A 10 11.06 -12.34 -18.86
N PRO A 11 11.89 -12.21 -17.79
CA PRO A 11 12.34 -10.89 -17.41
C PRO A 11 13.04 -10.36 -18.66
N LEU A 12 12.50 -9.29 -19.22
CA LEU A 12 13.10 -8.62 -20.36
C LEU A 12 14.57 -8.40 -20.02
N SER A 13 15.47 -8.84 -20.90
CA SER A 13 16.93 -8.68 -20.75
C SER A 13 17.25 -7.29 -20.18
N PRO A 14 18.28 -7.08 -19.35
CA PRO A 14 18.58 -5.77 -18.77
C PRO A 14 18.67 -4.61 -19.80
N SER A 15 18.87 -4.92 -21.10
CA SER A 15 18.78 -3.98 -22.22
C SER A 15 17.35 -3.57 -22.68
N ILE A 16 16.31 -4.21 -22.13
CA ILE A 16 14.90 -4.14 -22.54
C ILE A 16 13.95 -3.97 -21.30
N SER A 17 14.43 -4.13 -20.06
CA SER A 17 13.67 -3.66 -18.89
C SER A 17 13.50 -2.13 -18.97
N ILE A 18 12.25 -1.67 -18.97
CA ILE A 18 11.90 -0.27 -19.32
C ILE A 18 11.84 0.63 -18.08
N SER A 19 11.45 0.08 -16.93
CA SER A 19 11.76 0.62 -15.61
C SER A 19 13.19 0.21 -15.24
N VAL A 20 13.93 1.13 -14.59
CA VAL A 20 15.25 0.81 -14.04
C VAL A 20 15.02 -0.20 -12.92
N PRO A 21 15.56 -1.43 -13.01
CA PRO A 21 15.38 -2.36 -11.92
C PRO A 21 16.09 -1.80 -10.68
N VAL A 22 15.52 -2.02 -9.50
CA VAL A 22 16.07 -1.58 -8.20
C VAL A 22 17.51 -2.08 -7.99
N THR A 23 17.90 -3.14 -8.70
CA THR A 23 19.28 -3.67 -8.79
C THR A 23 20.31 -2.67 -9.33
N SER A 24 19.90 -1.76 -10.22
CA SER A 24 20.81 -1.04 -11.11
C SER A 24 20.55 0.47 -11.19
N ALA A 25 19.60 0.99 -10.40
CA ALA A 25 19.34 2.42 -10.31
C ALA A 25 20.50 3.12 -9.57
N LEU A 26 21.26 3.97 -10.29
CA LEU A 26 22.31 4.80 -9.71
C LEU A 26 21.79 5.76 -8.62
N ILE A 27 20.49 6.07 -8.65
CA ILE A 27 19.76 6.91 -7.68
C ILE A 27 19.63 6.23 -6.32
N ILE A 28 19.50 4.90 -6.32
CA ILE A 28 19.26 4.11 -5.11
C ILE A 28 20.60 3.83 -4.44
N SER A 29 20.64 3.98 -3.10
CA SER A 29 21.87 3.76 -2.35
C SER A 29 22.36 2.32 -2.56
N PRO A 30 23.69 2.06 -2.59
CA PRO A 30 24.21 0.71 -2.85
C PRO A 30 23.72 -0.37 -1.87
N ARG A 31 23.16 0.01 -0.72
CA ARG A 31 22.60 -0.90 0.30
C ARG A 31 21.15 -1.32 0.02
N GLU A 32 20.39 -0.53 -0.72
CA GLU A 32 18.97 -0.77 -1.03
C GLU A 32 18.80 -1.49 -2.39
N ARG A 33 19.89 -1.68 -3.14
CA ARG A 33 19.86 -2.37 -4.44
C ARG A 33 19.61 -3.86 -4.27
N SER A 34 18.57 -4.35 -4.94
CA SER A 34 18.29 -5.77 -5.05
C SER A 34 19.41 -6.56 -5.72
N PRO A 35 19.55 -7.87 -5.46
CA PRO A 35 20.56 -8.71 -6.09
C PRO A 35 20.29 -8.84 -7.60
N GLU A 36 21.34 -8.63 -8.40
CA GLU A 36 21.27 -8.77 -9.86
C GLU A 36 20.86 -10.19 -10.29
N LEU A 37 19.97 -10.26 -11.27
CA LEU A 37 19.51 -11.53 -11.84
C LEU A 37 20.43 -11.99 -12.99
N PRO A 38 20.80 -13.28 -13.05
CA PRO A 38 21.64 -13.80 -14.13
C PRO A 38 20.91 -13.80 -15.47
N ASN A 39 21.64 -13.45 -16.54
CA ASN A 39 21.12 -13.42 -17.90
C ASN A 39 20.69 -14.81 -18.40
N GLY A 40 19.54 -14.87 -19.10
CA GLY A 40 18.99 -16.07 -19.73
C GLY A 40 17.51 -16.29 -19.43
N LEU A 41 16.80 -17.04 -20.28
CA LEU A 41 15.33 -17.19 -20.20
C LEU A 41 14.82 -17.80 -18.88
N PHE A 42 15.59 -18.70 -18.25
CA PHE A 42 15.19 -19.42 -17.03
C PHE A 42 16.22 -19.37 -15.89
N ASN A 43 17.46 -18.92 -16.15
CA ASN A 43 18.54 -18.91 -15.16
C ASN A 43 18.21 -18.05 -13.93
N TRP A 44 17.47 -16.96 -14.14
CA TRP A 44 17.01 -16.04 -13.10
C TRP A 44 16.09 -16.69 -12.05
N ILE A 45 15.32 -17.72 -12.43
CA ILE A 45 14.33 -18.38 -11.55
C ILE A 45 15.04 -19.02 -10.34
N GLY A 46 16.19 -19.66 -10.56
CA GLY A 46 16.97 -20.29 -9.49
C GLY A 46 17.48 -19.29 -8.46
N THR A 47 17.92 -18.10 -8.90
CA THR A 47 18.32 -17.00 -8.00
C THR A 47 17.11 -16.40 -7.30
N PHE A 48 16.03 -16.12 -8.04
CA PHE A 48 14.78 -15.56 -7.53
C PHE A 48 14.13 -16.42 -6.44
N ILE A 49 14.14 -17.75 -6.56
CA ILE A 49 13.59 -18.65 -5.53
C ILE A 49 14.47 -18.66 -4.28
N LYS A 50 15.79 -18.50 -4.40
CA LYS A 50 16.74 -18.49 -3.26
C LYS A 50 16.64 -17.24 -2.38
N VAL A 51 16.27 -16.08 -2.93
CA VAL A 51 16.11 -14.83 -2.15
C VAL A 51 14.94 -15.00 -1.16
N PRO A 52 15.13 -14.93 0.15
CA PRO A 52 14.01 -15.08 1.09
C PRO A 52 13.08 -13.86 1.01
N ASP A 53 11.76 -14.05 1.23
CA ASP A 53 10.80 -12.93 1.27
C ASP A 53 11.17 -11.87 2.33
N THR A 54 11.93 -12.26 3.35
CA THR A 54 12.49 -11.40 4.41
C THR A 54 13.48 -10.35 3.88
N TYR A 55 13.96 -10.51 2.64
CA TYR A 55 14.74 -9.50 1.95
C TYR A 55 13.89 -8.24 1.68
N VAL A 56 12.62 -8.41 1.28
CA VAL A 56 11.67 -7.31 1.02
C VAL A 56 11.42 -6.48 2.29
N LEU A 57 11.37 -7.14 3.45
CA LEU A 57 11.20 -6.48 4.75
C LEU A 57 12.35 -5.51 5.07
N ASN A 58 13.58 -5.86 4.70
CA ASN A 58 14.79 -5.11 5.08
C ASN A 58 15.25 -4.09 4.02
N HIS A 59 14.90 -4.26 2.75
CA HIS A 59 15.41 -3.43 1.64
C HIS A 59 14.33 -2.63 0.91
N GLN A 60 13.05 -2.91 1.17
CA GLN A 60 11.94 -2.39 0.36
C GLN A 60 10.81 -1.84 1.23
N SER A 61 9.96 -2.69 1.81
CA SER A 61 8.86 -2.22 2.65
C SER A 61 8.27 -3.24 3.60
N PHE A 62 7.84 -2.73 4.76
CA PHE A 62 7.09 -3.47 5.76
C PHE A 62 5.72 -3.93 5.22
N ASP A 63 4.99 -3.03 4.56
CA ASP A 63 3.69 -3.33 3.95
C ASP A 63 3.80 -4.33 2.78
N GLY A 64 4.86 -4.24 1.95
CA GLY A 64 5.11 -5.19 0.86
C GLY A 64 5.41 -6.60 1.35
N TYR A 65 6.22 -6.74 2.41
CA TYR A 65 6.44 -8.05 3.06
C TYR A 65 5.12 -8.66 3.56
N LEU A 66 4.27 -7.84 4.18
CA LEU A 66 2.98 -8.28 4.70
C LEU A 66 1.98 -8.64 3.59
N LEU A 67 2.03 -7.96 2.43
CA LEU A 67 1.27 -8.37 1.25
C LEU A 67 1.67 -9.77 0.77
N LEU A 68 2.97 -10.04 0.61
CA LEU A 68 3.45 -11.38 0.20
C LEU A 68 3.00 -12.46 1.18
N ARG A 69 3.01 -12.13 2.48
CA ARG A 69 2.53 -13.00 3.55
C ARG A 69 1.02 -13.24 3.48
N TYR A 70 0.24 -12.21 3.16
CA TYR A 70 -1.21 -12.31 2.95
C TYR A 70 -1.56 -13.24 1.78
N LEU A 71 -0.86 -13.09 0.65
CA LEU A 71 -1.07 -13.92 -0.54
C LEU A 71 -0.66 -15.39 -0.28
N LYS A 72 0.43 -15.62 0.45
CA LYS A 72 0.83 -16.96 0.93
C LYS A 72 -0.23 -17.59 1.84
N MET A 73 -0.68 -16.86 2.86
CA MET A 73 -1.74 -17.33 3.77
C MET A 73 -3.03 -17.66 3.01
N SER A 74 -3.43 -16.79 2.08
CA SER A 74 -4.61 -17.00 1.22
C SER A 74 -4.47 -18.26 0.36
N THR A 75 -3.28 -18.49 -0.23
CA THR A 75 -2.95 -19.71 -0.98
C THR A 75 -3.04 -20.96 -0.10
N ILE A 76 -2.55 -20.90 1.14
CA ILE A 76 -2.61 -22.01 2.11
C ILE A 76 -4.06 -22.31 2.50
N ILE A 77 -4.89 -21.29 2.74
CA ILE A 77 -6.34 -21.48 3.00
C ILE A 77 -7.00 -22.21 1.83
N CYS A 78 -6.71 -21.78 0.59
CA CYS A 78 -7.29 -22.42 -0.60
C CYS A 78 -6.80 -23.86 -0.76
N LEU A 79 -5.52 -24.14 -0.51
CA LEU A 79 -4.95 -25.49 -0.58
C LEU A 79 -5.54 -26.43 0.46
N VAL A 80 -5.59 -26.02 1.73
CA VAL A 80 -6.18 -26.84 2.81
C VAL A 80 -7.67 -27.04 2.60
N GLY A 81 -8.39 -26.00 2.16
CA GLY A 81 -9.79 -26.14 1.75
C GLY A 81 -9.96 -27.13 0.61
N CYS A 82 -9.10 -27.08 -0.42
CA CYS A 82 -9.12 -28.03 -1.55
C CYS A 82 -8.95 -29.49 -1.06
N LEU A 83 -7.97 -29.74 -0.19
CA LEU A 83 -7.66 -31.06 0.37
C LEU A 83 -8.76 -31.60 1.30
N LEU A 84 -9.59 -30.72 1.88
CA LEU A 84 -10.67 -31.08 2.79
C LEU A 84 -12.01 -31.23 2.05
N VAL A 85 -12.37 -30.26 1.22
CA VAL A 85 -13.66 -30.19 0.52
C VAL A 85 -13.75 -31.19 -0.61
N TRP A 86 -12.72 -31.34 -1.44
CA TRP A 86 -12.81 -32.18 -2.65
C TRP A 86 -12.99 -33.67 -2.33
N PRO A 87 -12.19 -34.30 -1.42
CA PRO A 87 -12.34 -35.73 -1.15
C PRO A 87 -13.63 -36.10 -0.42
N ILE A 88 -14.22 -35.15 0.32
CA ILE A 88 -15.40 -35.39 1.16
C ILE A 88 -16.68 -34.97 0.45
N LEU A 89 -16.80 -33.72 0.00
CA LEU A 89 -18.06 -33.20 -0.53
C LEU A 89 -18.31 -33.56 -2.00
N PHE A 90 -17.28 -33.71 -2.85
CA PHE A 90 -17.53 -34.08 -4.26
C PHE A 90 -18.17 -35.47 -4.40
N PRO A 91 -17.72 -36.55 -3.72
CA PRO A 91 -18.40 -37.85 -3.81
C PRO A 91 -19.83 -37.82 -3.23
N ILE A 92 -20.03 -37.08 -2.13
CA ILE A 92 -21.33 -36.97 -1.45
C ILE A 92 -22.35 -36.24 -2.34
N ASN A 93 -21.93 -35.18 -3.04
CA ASN A 93 -22.75 -34.42 -3.98
C ASN A 93 -22.99 -35.17 -5.29
N ALA A 94 -21.94 -35.77 -5.87
CA ALA A 94 -22.06 -36.56 -7.11
C ALA A 94 -23.06 -37.72 -6.96
N THR A 95 -23.12 -38.34 -5.77
CA THR A 95 -24.07 -39.41 -5.43
C THR A 95 -25.36 -38.90 -4.75
N GLY A 96 -25.64 -37.59 -4.82
CA GLY A 96 -26.75 -36.93 -4.10
C GLY A 96 -28.15 -37.13 -4.69
N GLY A 97 -28.27 -37.65 -5.92
CA GLY A 97 -29.54 -38.05 -6.54
C GLY A 97 -30.34 -36.94 -7.25
N GLY A 98 -29.92 -35.68 -7.18
CA GLY A 98 -30.65 -34.51 -7.72
C GLY A 98 -30.61 -34.31 -9.24
N GLY A 99 -30.14 -35.29 -10.01
CA GLY A 99 -30.17 -35.31 -11.48
C GLY A 99 -29.32 -34.26 -12.20
N GLN A 100 -28.46 -33.51 -11.50
CA GLN A 100 -27.59 -32.50 -12.11
C GLN A 100 -26.46 -33.15 -12.90
N GLN A 101 -26.05 -32.51 -14.00
CA GLN A 101 -24.97 -32.97 -14.87
C GLN A 101 -23.75 -32.04 -14.81
N GLN A 102 -22.61 -32.52 -15.34
CA GLN A 102 -21.35 -31.77 -15.43
C GLN A 102 -20.90 -31.23 -14.04
N LEU A 103 -20.36 -30.01 -13.97
CA LEU A 103 -19.92 -29.38 -12.72
C LEU A 103 -21.04 -29.15 -11.70
N ASN A 104 -22.30 -29.11 -12.13
CA ASN A 104 -23.42 -28.97 -11.21
C ASN A 104 -23.67 -30.28 -10.41
N ALA A 105 -23.23 -31.44 -10.90
CA ALA A 105 -23.34 -32.73 -10.21
C ALA A 105 -22.54 -32.78 -8.89
N ILE A 106 -21.42 -32.06 -8.80
CA ILE A 106 -20.60 -31.97 -7.58
C ILE A 106 -21.01 -30.80 -6.65
N SER A 107 -22.06 -30.07 -7.00
CA SER A 107 -22.55 -28.92 -6.24
C SER A 107 -23.61 -29.31 -5.19
N PHE A 108 -23.84 -28.41 -4.23
CA PHE A 108 -24.87 -28.55 -3.19
C PHE A 108 -26.27 -28.84 -3.75
N SER A 109 -26.59 -28.32 -4.96
CA SER A 109 -27.92 -28.48 -5.55
C SER A 109 -28.20 -29.88 -6.12
N ASN A 110 -27.22 -30.78 -6.16
CA ASN A 110 -27.41 -32.17 -6.60
C ASN A 110 -27.84 -33.12 -5.45
N ILE A 111 -28.06 -32.63 -4.24
CA ILE A 111 -28.65 -33.43 -3.15
C ILE A 111 -30.17 -33.32 -3.20
N ASP A 112 -30.87 -34.45 -3.34
CA ASP A 112 -32.32 -34.51 -3.20
C ASP A 112 -32.74 -34.21 -1.74
N SER A 113 -33.44 -33.10 -1.55
CA SER A 113 -33.97 -32.63 -0.27
C SER A 113 -35.18 -33.43 0.24
N THR A 114 -35.70 -34.37 -0.53
CA THR A 114 -36.80 -35.25 -0.11
C THR A 114 -36.31 -36.63 0.36
N THR A 115 -35.33 -37.22 -0.33
CA THR A 115 -34.84 -38.58 0.01
C THR A 115 -33.48 -38.62 0.71
N GLN A 116 -32.63 -37.60 0.61
CA GLN A 116 -31.21 -37.66 1.02
C GLN A 116 -30.79 -36.54 2.01
N VAL A 117 -31.73 -35.99 2.80
CA VAL A 117 -31.50 -34.89 3.77
C VAL A 117 -30.29 -35.10 4.68
N ASN A 118 -29.99 -36.35 5.07
CA ASN A 118 -28.86 -36.67 5.95
C ASN A 118 -27.48 -36.29 5.35
N ARG A 119 -27.36 -36.15 4.02
CA ARG A 119 -26.11 -35.72 3.35
C ARG A 119 -25.71 -34.28 3.67
N TYR A 120 -26.65 -33.45 4.10
CA TYR A 120 -26.36 -32.08 4.54
C TYR A 120 -25.57 -32.02 5.86
N TYR A 121 -25.54 -33.10 6.66
CA TYR A 121 -24.67 -33.16 7.85
C TYR A 121 -23.18 -33.13 7.47
N ALA A 122 -22.79 -33.76 6.36
CA ALA A 122 -21.40 -33.69 5.89
C ALA A 122 -20.99 -32.25 5.54
N HIS A 123 -21.91 -31.47 4.95
CA HIS A 123 -21.68 -30.07 4.58
C HIS A 123 -21.43 -29.20 5.81
N VAL A 124 -22.27 -29.32 6.85
CA VAL A 124 -22.08 -28.50 8.07
C VAL A 124 -20.82 -28.92 8.84
N VAL A 125 -20.49 -30.21 8.92
CA VAL A 125 -19.26 -30.68 9.59
C VAL A 125 -18.02 -30.17 8.85
N VAL A 126 -17.97 -30.32 7.52
CA VAL A 126 -16.88 -29.78 6.68
C VAL A 126 -16.77 -28.26 6.81
N ALA A 127 -17.89 -27.53 6.78
CA ALA A 127 -17.90 -26.09 6.95
C ALA A 127 -17.37 -25.66 8.34
N CYS A 128 -17.83 -26.29 9.42
CA CYS A 128 -17.36 -26.00 10.77
C CYS A 128 -15.85 -26.24 10.92
N ILE A 129 -15.30 -27.33 10.37
CA ILE A 129 -13.85 -27.61 10.42
C ILE A 129 -13.09 -26.56 9.60
N PHE A 130 -13.52 -26.30 8.35
CA PHE A 130 -12.82 -25.37 7.47
C PHE A 130 -12.88 -23.92 7.98
N PHE A 131 -14.04 -23.43 8.43
CA PHE A 131 -14.17 -22.09 9.01
C PHE A 131 -13.35 -21.93 10.29
N SER A 132 -13.27 -22.98 11.12
CA SER A 132 -12.42 -22.97 12.32
C SER A 132 -10.93 -22.93 11.96
N PHE A 133 -10.52 -23.61 10.89
CA PHE A 133 -9.18 -23.50 10.34
C PHE A 133 -8.88 -22.08 9.81
N VAL A 134 -9.83 -21.42 9.13
CA VAL A 134 -9.65 -20.02 8.68
C VAL A 134 -9.56 -19.06 9.87
N PHE A 135 -10.40 -19.20 10.90
CA PHE A 135 -10.27 -18.42 12.14
C PHE A 135 -8.93 -18.66 12.85
N TYR A 136 -8.49 -19.92 12.91
CA TYR A 136 -7.17 -20.27 13.44
C TYR A 136 -6.04 -19.59 12.63
N MET A 137 -6.12 -19.58 11.31
CA MET A 137 -5.15 -18.90 10.44
C MET A 137 -5.12 -17.38 10.66
N VAL A 138 -6.29 -16.75 10.78
CA VAL A 138 -6.40 -15.32 11.10
C VAL A 138 -5.80 -15.01 12.46
N MET A 139 -6.09 -15.81 13.50
CA MET A 139 -5.49 -15.67 14.83
C MET A 139 -3.96 -15.82 14.78
N ARG A 140 -3.47 -16.91 14.17
CA ARG A 140 -2.04 -17.23 14.03
C ARG A 140 -1.27 -16.10 13.34
N GLU A 141 -1.78 -15.60 12.22
CA GLU A 141 -1.14 -14.52 11.48
C GLU A 141 -1.28 -13.15 12.16
N SER A 142 -2.34 -12.92 12.94
CA SER A 142 -2.47 -11.70 13.75
C SER A 142 -1.43 -11.66 14.88
N ILE A 143 -1.19 -12.77 15.58
CA ILE A 143 -0.16 -12.89 16.61
C ILE A 143 1.24 -12.66 16.01
N TYR A 144 1.53 -13.33 14.88
CA TYR A 144 2.78 -13.15 14.17
C TYR A 144 2.99 -11.68 13.75
N TYR A 145 1.96 -11.04 13.18
CA TYR A 145 1.99 -9.65 12.76
C TYR A 145 2.26 -8.70 13.93
N ILE A 146 1.64 -8.91 15.09
CA ILE A 146 1.86 -8.09 16.29
C ILE A 146 3.33 -8.13 16.71
N ASN A 147 3.89 -9.33 16.86
CA ASN A 147 5.28 -9.49 17.28
C ASN A 147 6.27 -8.95 16.23
N LEU A 148 5.98 -9.15 14.93
CA LEU A 148 6.77 -8.58 13.83
C LEU A 148 6.72 -7.05 13.82
N ARG A 149 5.55 -6.45 13.98
CA ARG A 149 5.38 -4.99 13.98
C ARG A 149 6.04 -4.37 15.20
N GLN A 150 5.94 -5.01 16.37
CA GLN A 150 6.63 -4.55 17.57
C GLN A 150 8.16 -4.60 17.37
N ALA A 151 8.71 -5.70 16.85
CA ALA A 151 10.15 -5.81 16.55
C ALA A 151 10.64 -4.82 15.48
N TYR A 152 9.81 -4.52 14.48
CA TYR A 152 10.14 -3.52 13.46
C TYR A 152 10.13 -2.09 14.02
N LEU A 153 9.08 -1.71 14.77
CA LEU A 153 8.92 -0.35 15.31
C LEU A 153 9.88 -0.04 16.47
N LEU A 154 10.28 -1.05 17.26
CA LEU A 154 11.29 -0.92 18.31
C LEU A 154 12.73 -1.00 17.78
N SER A 155 12.94 -1.42 16.52
CA SER A 155 14.29 -1.50 15.95
C SER A 155 15.01 -0.14 16.00
N PRO A 156 16.34 -0.09 16.24
CA PRO A 156 17.07 1.17 16.36
C PRO A 156 16.94 2.11 15.15
N LEU A 157 16.80 1.56 13.94
CA LEU A 157 16.56 2.35 12.71
C LEU A 157 15.22 3.08 12.73
N TYR A 158 14.19 2.51 13.35
CA TYR A 158 12.86 3.09 13.41
C TYR A 158 12.68 3.94 14.68
N ALA A 159 13.20 3.50 15.83
CA ALA A 159 13.10 4.21 17.10
C ALA A 159 13.84 5.57 17.12
N ASN A 160 14.89 5.72 16.30
CA ASN A 160 15.64 6.98 16.16
C ASN A 160 15.07 7.96 15.11
N ARG A 161 14.01 7.58 14.39
CA ARG A 161 13.31 8.46 13.43
C ARG A 161 12.64 9.64 14.13
N ILE A 162 12.70 10.84 13.54
CA ILE A 162 11.99 12.01 14.05
C ILE A 162 10.47 11.72 14.04
N SER A 163 10.00 11.01 13.01
CA SER A 163 8.61 10.60 12.87
C SER A 163 8.13 9.73 14.02
N SER A 164 8.90 8.72 14.41
CA SER A 164 8.51 7.79 15.48
C SER A 164 8.48 8.42 16.86
N ARG A 165 9.26 9.49 17.08
CA ARG A 165 9.27 10.32 18.30
C ARG A 165 8.24 11.47 18.28
N THR A 166 7.49 11.64 17.19
CA THR A 166 6.58 12.78 17.02
C THR A 166 5.10 12.38 17.08
N VAL A 167 4.33 13.13 17.88
CA VAL A 167 2.88 12.99 18.02
C VAL A 167 2.17 14.20 17.38
N LEU A 168 1.23 13.92 16.49
CA LEU A 168 0.31 14.92 15.94
C LEU A 168 -0.95 15.01 16.82
N PHE A 169 -1.17 16.17 17.42
CA PHE A 169 -2.40 16.55 18.09
C PHE A 169 -3.28 17.37 17.12
N THR A 170 -4.51 16.94 16.85
CA THR A 170 -5.46 17.67 16.00
C THR A 170 -6.61 18.26 16.81
N SER A 171 -7.30 19.28 16.30
CA SER A 171 -8.34 20.01 17.03
C SER A 171 -7.83 20.70 18.31
N VAL A 172 -6.64 21.31 18.25
CA VAL A 172 -6.03 22.06 19.35
C VAL A 172 -6.85 23.33 19.66
N PRO A 173 -7.25 23.57 20.92
CA PRO A 173 -7.95 24.80 21.32
C PRO A 173 -7.07 26.04 21.12
N LYS A 174 -7.69 27.21 20.85
CA LYS A 174 -6.96 28.49 20.68
C LYS A 174 -6.04 28.80 21.86
N ASP A 175 -6.48 28.50 23.07
CA ASP A 175 -5.71 28.78 24.29
C ASP A 175 -4.41 27.98 24.37
N TYR A 176 -4.30 26.87 23.65
CA TYR A 176 -3.12 26.01 23.53
C TYR A 176 -2.41 26.13 22.17
N GLN A 177 -2.73 27.15 21.35
CA GLN A 177 -1.94 27.52 20.17
C GLN A 177 -0.72 28.39 20.57
N ASP A 178 0.02 27.92 21.57
CA ASP A 178 1.15 28.60 22.21
C ASP A 178 2.15 27.54 22.67
N GLU A 179 3.41 27.67 22.27
CA GLU A 179 4.45 26.67 22.55
C GLU A 179 4.72 26.52 24.05
N ALA A 180 4.79 27.63 24.79
CA ALA A 180 5.09 27.61 26.21
C ALA A 180 3.98 26.92 27.01
N LYS A 181 2.71 27.11 26.62
CA LYS A 181 1.57 26.40 27.21
C LYS A 181 1.55 24.92 26.83
N LEU A 182 1.85 24.56 25.58
CA LEU A 182 1.96 23.15 25.16
C LEU A 182 3.08 22.43 25.92
N ARG A 183 4.27 23.03 26.06
CA ARG A 183 5.38 22.50 26.86
C ARG A 183 5.00 22.35 28.35
N ARG A 184 4.29 23.33 28.93
CA ARG A 184 3.77 23.22 30.32
C ARG A 184 2.76 22.08 30.49
N MET A 185 1.93 21.82 29.48
CA MET A 185 0.89 20.77 29.53
C MET A 185 1.46 19.38 29.29
N LEU A 186 2.40 19.23 28.34
CA LEU A 186 2.96 17.95 27.91
C LEU A 186 4.23 17.54 28.67
N GLY A 187 4.81 18.44 29.45
CA GLY A 187 5.94 18.19 30.36
C GLY A 187 7.32 18.49 29.77
N SER A 188 8.35 18.38 30.61
CA SER A 188 9.74 18.73 30.29
C SER A 188 10.44 17.81 29.28
N LYS A 189 9.83 16.66 28.94
CA LYS A 189 10.34 15.66 27.99
C LYS A 189 10.07 16.02 26.52
N VAL A 190 9.40 17.14 26.27
CA VAL A 190 9.21 17.69 24.93
C VAL A 190 10.50 18.31 24.43
N LYS A 191 10.98 17.83 23.28
CA LYS A 191 12.14 18.35 22.57
C LYS A 191 11.74 19.54 21.69
N ASN A 192 11.01 19.26 20.60
CA ASN A 192 10.54 20.25 19.63
C ASN A 192 9.00 20.33 19.57
N VAL A 193 8.47 21.51 19.22
CA VAL A 193 7.04 21.76 19.03
C VAL A 193 6.85 22.54 17.74
N TRP A 194 6.11 21.98 16.79
CA TRP A 194 5.70 22.67 15.57
C TRP A 194 4.20 22.90 15.59
N ILE A 195 3.77 24.13 15.88
CA ILE A 195 2.37 24.53 15.73
C ILE A 195 2.15 24.78 14.24
N ALA A 196 1.26 24.02 13.61
CA ALA A 196 1.01 24.17 12.19
C ALA A 196 0.44 25.56 11.89
N ASN A 197 0.98 26.27 10.90
CA ASN A 197 0.46 27.55 10.44
C ASN A 197 -0.62 27.34 9.36
N ASP A 198 -1.57 28.27 9.25
CA ASP A 198 -2.51 28.33 8.14
C ASP A 198 -1.84 29.00 6.92
N CYS A 199 -1.10 28.19 6.17
CA CYS A 199 -0.27 28.61 5.04
C CYS A 199 -1.01 28.63 3.70
N GLN A 200 -2.34 28.49 3.64
CA GLN A 200 -3.07 28.31 2.37
C GLN A 200 -2.73 29.39 1.32
N LYS A 201 -2.55 30.64 1.74
CA LYS A 201 -2.15 31.74 0.84
C LYS A 201 -0.71 31.63 0.31
N ILE A 202 0.20 31.06 1.08
CA ILE A 202 1.59 30.83 0.70
C ILE A 202 1.67 29.60 -0.20
N GLU A 203 0.96 28.52 0.14
CA GLU A 203 0.77 27.34 -0.73
C GLU A 203 0.28 27.77 -2.12
N ASP A 204 -0.79 28.57 -2.20
CA ASP A 204 -1.35 29.08 -3.46
C ASP A 204 -0.38 29.98 -4.26
N LEU A 205 0.64 30.58 -3.62
CA LEU A 205 1.65 31.41 -4.27
C LEU A 205 2.87 30.58 -4.70
N VAL A 206 3.34 29.66 -3.86
CA VAL A 206 4.39 28.68 -4.17
C VAL A 206 3.94 27.80 -5.34
N GLU A 207 2.71 27.27 -5.32
CA GLU A 207 2.16 26.49 -6.42
C GLU A 207 2.09 27.30 -7.73
N LYS A 208 1.85 28.62 -7.67
CA LYS A 208 1.92 29.51 -8.84
C LYS A 208 3.36 29.73 -9.31
N ARG A 209 4.30 30.04 -8.41
CA ARG A 209 5.74 30.18 -8.71
C ARG A 209 6.24 28.94 -9.43
N ASP A 210 5.96 27.75 -8.90
CA ASP A 210 6.47 26.49 -9.45
C ASP A 210 5.81 26.17 -10.79
N LYS A 211 4.50 26.42 -10.93
CA LYS A 211 3.83 26.34 -12.24
C LYS A 211 4.41 27.32 -13.27
N MET A 212 4.86 28.52 -12.86
CA MET A 212 5.50 29.47 -13.77
C MET A 212 6.93 29.07 -14.11
N ALA A 213 7.70 28.56 -13.15
CA ALA A 213 9.04 28.01 -13.36
C ALA A 213 9.02 26.81 -14.33
N MET A 214 8.14 25.83 -14.13
CA MET A 214 8.00 24.67 -15.03
C MET A 214 7.49 25.07 -16.43
N LYS A 215 6.69 26.14 -16.53
CA LYS A 215 6.25 26.73 -17.79
C LYS A 215 7.39 27.45 -18.52
N LEU A 216 8.28 28.12 -17.78
CA LEU A 216 9.50 28.73 -18.31
C LEU A 216 10.50 27.68 -18.81
N GLU A 217 10.83 26.65 -18.01
CA GLU A 217 11.66 25.50 -18.42
C GLU A 217 11.13 24.87 -19.74
N GLY A 218 9.81 24.69 -19.82
CA GLY A 218 9.12 24.18 -21.01
C GLY A 218 9.06 25.14 -22.21
N ALA A 219 9.26 26.43 -22.01
CA ALA A 219 9.35 27.44 -23.07
C ALA A 219 10.79 27.55 -23.60
N GLU A 220 11.77 27.69 -22.71
CA GLU A 220 13.20 27.72 -23.05
C GLU A 220 13.62 26.46 -23.82
N THR A 221 13.23 25.29 -23.32
CA THR A 221 13.54 24.03 -24.00
C THR A 221 12.90 23.94 -25.40
N LYS A 222 11.74 24.58 -25.64
CA LYS A 222 11.13 24.66 -26.98
C LYS A 222 11.90 25.62 -27.89
N LEU A 223 12.38 26.75 -27.37
CA LEU A 223 13.20 27.70 -28.11
C LEU A 223 14.50 27.04 -28.58
N ILE A 224 15.22 26.37 -27.66
CA ILE A 224 16.47 25.67 -27.94
C ILE A 224 16.24 24.50 -28.93
N LYS A 225 15.19 23.68 -28.74
CA LYS A 225 14.78 22.65 -29.70
C LYS A 225 14.53 23.21 -31.10
N LEU A 226 13.88 24.38 -31.20
CA LEU A 226 13.57 25.01 -32.48
C LEU A 226 14.83 25.57 -33.16
N ALA A 227 15.71 26.24 -32.41
CA ALA A 227 17.00 26.72 -32.91
C ALA A 227 17.86 25.57 -33.44
N ASN A 228 18.05 24.51 -32.64
CA ASN A 228 18.84 23.34 -33.03
C ASN A 228 18.25 22.64 -34.29
N LYS A 229 16.92 22.51 -34.37
CA LYS A 229 16.23 21.98 -35.56
C LYS A 229 16.44 22.85 -36.81
N ASN A 230 16.51 24.17 -36.67
CA ASN A 230 16.76 25.06 -37.80
C ASN A 230 18.22 24.99 -38.26
N ARG A 231 19.20 24.87 -37.35
CA ARG A 231 20.60 24.58 -37.69
C ARG A 231 20.78 23.25 -38.40
N LEU A 232 20.18 22.17 -37.90
CA LEU A 232 20.25 20.85 -38.55
C LEU A 232 19.61 20.86 -39.95
N LYS A 233 18.68 21.77 -40.24
CA LYS A 233 18.15 22.01 -41.59
C LYS A 233 19.10 22.84 -42.46
N ALA A 234 19.72 23.89 -41.90
CA ALA A 234 20.68 24.73 -42.62
C ALA A 234 21.95 23.94 -43.02
N ALA A 235 22.49 23.16 -42.08
CA ALA A 235 23.63 22.27 -42.29
C ALA A 235 23.35 21.15 -43.31
N LYS A 236 22.09 20.77 -43.52
CA LYS A 236 21.67 19.81 -44.57
C LYS A 236 21.44 20.45 -45.94
N LYS A 237 21.59 21.77 -46.06
CA LYS A 237 21.33 22.54 -47.28
C LYS A 237 22.54 23.32 -47.79
N ASP A 238 23.69 23.24 -47.11
CA ASP A 238 24.88 24.09 -47.32
C ASP A 238 24.57 25.59 -47.44
N SER A 239 23.43 26.01 -46.87
CA SER A 239 22.97 27.38 -46.89
C SER A 239 23.48 28.10 -45.64
N THR A 240 24.27 29.16 -45.84
CA THR A 240 24.66 30.08 -44.76
C THR A 240 23.41 30.52 -43.99
N PRO A 241 23.42 30.57 -42.65
CA PRO A 241 22.25 31.02 -41.89
C PRO A 241 22.00 32.50 -42.18
N GLN A 242 21.01 32.76 -43.02
CA GLN A 242 20.55 34.12 -43.31
C GLN A 242 19.97 34.65 -42.00
N ALA A 243 20.65 35.64 -41.41
CA ALA A 243 20.13 36.33 -40.23
C ALA A 243 18.73 36.85 -40.57
N ALA A 244 17.76 36.61 -39.69
CA ALA A 244 16.42 37.14 -39.90
C ALA A 244 16.52 38.67 -40.00
N SER A 245 16.04 39.24 -41.10
CA SER A 245 16.00 40.68 -41.28
C SER A 245 15.17 41.30 -40.16
N TYR A 246 15.77 42.24 -39.44
CA TYR A 246 15.10 43.01 -38.39
C TYR A 246 14.36 44.17 -39.06
N ASP A 247 13.04 44.24 -38.87
CA ASP A 247 12.29 45.48 -39.06
C ASP A 247 12.40 46.28 -37.76
N GLU A 248 13.05 47.45 -37.78
CA GLU A 248 13.48 48.19 -36.57
C GLU A 248 12.33 48.82 -35.74
N GLU A 249 11.08 48.75 -36.19
CA GLU A 249 9.99 49.57 -35.62
C GLU A 249 9.13 48.92 -34.51
N GLN A 250 9.45 47.72 -33.99
CA GLN A 250 8.67 47.12 -32.88
C GLN A 250 9.48 46.52 -31.71
N THR A 251 9.55 47.34 -30.64
CA THR A 251 9.71 47.02 -29.20
C THR A 251 11.11 46.73 -28.62
N ASP A 252 11.30 47.21 -27.38
CA ASP A 252 12.53 47.27 -26.57
C ASP A 252 13.08 45.92 -26.08
N GLY A 253 12.99 44.86 -26.89
CA GLY A 253 13.51 43.53 -26.58
C GLY A 253 14.98 43.36 -27.00
N GLU A 254 15.78 42.70 -26.16
CA GLU A 254 17.24 42.50 -26.31
C GLU A 254 17.69 42.13 -27.74
N SER A 255 18.13 43.15 -28.51
CA SER A 255 18.52 43.06 -29.93
C SER A 255 19.81 42.27 -30.21
N GLY A 256 20.29 41.48 -29.24
CA GLY A 256 21.58 40.76 -29.27
C GLY A 256 21.51 39.28 -28.89
N SER A 257 20.33 38.64 -28.89
CA SER A 257 20.24 37.21 -28.55
C SER A 257 20.76 36.30 -29.67
N ILE A 258 21.62 35.32 -29.31
CA ILE A 258 22.13 34.26 -30.19
C ILE A 258 20.97 33.41 -30.74
N ALA A 259 19.87 33.31 -29.98
CA ALA A 259 18.62 32.68 -30.42
C ALA A 259 18.02 33.34 -31.67
N ALA A 260 18.07 34.68 -31.78
CA ALA A 260 17.49 35.42 -32.90
C ALA A 260 18.11 35.06 -34.26
N ARG A 261 19.39 34.64 -34.28
CA ARG A 261 20.08 34.13 -35.49
C ARG A 261 19.39 32.90 -36.10
N TRP A 262 18.69 32.11 -35.29
CA TRP A 262 18.10 30.82 -35.69
C TRP A 262 16.58 30.78 -35.58
N VAL A 263 15.98 31.68 -34.79
CA VAL A 263 14.54 31.75 -34.52
C VAL A 263 14.10 33.22 -34.54
N PRO A 264 13.29 33.66 -35.53
CA PRO A 264 12.78 35.04 -35.53
C PRO A 264 11.79 35.24 -34.37
N LEU A 265 11.72 36.45 -33.82
CA LEU A 265 10.88 36.81 -32.65
C LEU A 265 9.42 36.30 -32.79
N ASN A 266 8.83 36.46 -33.98
CA ASN A 266 7.47 36.00 -34.31
C ASN A 266 7.23 34.48 -34.16
N LYS A 267 8.29 33.67 -34.01
CA LYS A 267 8.27 32.22 -33.79
C LYS A 267 8.76 31.80 -32.40
N ARG A 268 9.07 32.74 -31.48
CA ARG A 268 9.32 32.40 -30.06
C ARG A 268 8.06 31.77 -29.42
N PRO A 269 8.19 31.01 -28.31
CA PRO A 269 7.05 30.34 -27.68
C PRO A 269 6.07 31.35 -27.05
N THR A 270 4.96 31.64 -27.72
CA THR A 270 3.90 32.53 -27.18
C THR A 270 2.76 31.75 -26.52
N HIS A 271 2.10 32.36 -25.53
CA HIS A 271 0.84 31.86 -24.97
C HIS A 271 -0.19 33.00 -24.82
N ARG A 272 -1.43 32.67 -24.45
CA ARG A 272 -2.46 33.65 -24.07
C ARG A 272 -2.65 33.65 -22.55
N THR A 273 -2.70 34.83 -21.94
CA THR A 273 -2.80 34.99 -20.47
C THR A 273 -4.06 34.38 -19.86
N LYS A 274 -5.13 34.28 -20.63
CA LYS A 274 -6.34 33.51 -20.34
C LYS A 274 -6.65 32.61 -21.53
N PHE A 275 -7.16 31.41 -21.26
CA PHE A 275 -7.58 30.47 -22.30
C PHE A 275 -8.58 31.17 -23.24
N LEU A 276 -8.27 31.15 -24.55
CA LEU A 276 -8.99 31.81 -25.65
C LEU A 276 -9.05 33.36 -25.63
N ILE A 277 -9.36 33.99 -24.49
CA ILE A 277 -9.70 35.43 -24.40
C ILE A 277 -8.48 36.33 -24.11
N GLY A 278 -7.35 35.77 -23.64
CA GLY A 278 -6.18 36.57 -23.22
C GLY A 278 -5.39 37.20 -24.37
N LYS A 279 -4.68 38.30 -24.06
CA LYS A 279 -3.62 38.86 -24.92
C LYS A 279 -2.57 37.77 -25.20
N LYS A 280 -2.08 37.72 -26.45
CA LYS A 280 -0.95 36.86 -26.83
C LYS A 280 0.34 37.54 -26.38
N VAL A 281 1.13 36.86 -25.56
CA VAL A 281 2.40 37.36 -25.01
C VAL A 281 3.51 36.35 -25.27
N ASP A 282 4.76 36.80 -25.31
CA ASP A 282 5.91 35.89 -25.23
C ASP A 282 5.86 35.15 -23.88
N THR A 283 6.17 33.86 -23.87
CA THR A 283 6.08 33.05 -22.64
C THR A 283 7.32 33.18 -21.77
N ILE A 284 8.49 33.38 -22.38
CA ILE A 284 9.76 33.49 -21.66
C ILE A 284 9.77 34.81 -20.89
N ASP A 285 9.60 35.92 -21.60
CA ASP A 285 9.72 37.26 -21.01
C ASP A 285 8.60 37.52 -19.98
N TRP A 286 7.37 37.04 -20.26
CA TRP A 286 6.26 37.11 -19.31
C TRP A 286 6.48 36.24 -18.06
N CYS A 287 7.00 35.02 -18.20
CA CYS A 287 7.30 34.18 -17.04
C CYS A 287 8.46 34.72 -16.20
N ARG A 288 9.48 35.34 -16.81
CA ARG A 288 10.57 36.04 -16.10
C ARG A 288 10.01 37.17 -15.24
N ALA A 289 9.23 38.09 -15.83
CA ALA A 289 8.64 39.21 -15.13
C ALA A 289 7.66 38.80 -14.01
N GLU A 290 6.88 37.73 -14.21
CA GLU A 290 5.98 37.20 -13.17
C GLU A 290 6.77 36.54 -12.02
N LEU A 291 7.84 35.80 -12.31
CA LEU A 291 8.71 35.19 -11.29
C LEU A 291 9.48 36.24 -10.47
N GLU A 292 9.95 37.31 -11.12
CA GLU A 292 10.62 38.46 -10.48
C GLU A 292 9.71 39.15 -9.44
N GLN A 293 8.39 39.14 -9.66
CA GLN A 293 7.41 39.64 -8.68
C GLN A 293 7.01 38.59 -7.63
N LEU A 294 6.89 37.32 -8.03
CA LEU A 294 6.42 36.25 -7.15
C LEU A 294 7.46 35.83 -6.11
N ILE A 295 8.74 35.71 -6.49
CA ILE A 295 9.80 35.18 -5.61
C ILE A 295 9.98 36.09 -4.36
N PRO A 296 10.25 37.41 -4.47
CA PRO A 296 10.41 38.27 -3.29
C PRO A 296 9.13 38.36 -2.44
N ARG A 297 7.96 38.21 -3.09
CA ARG A 297 6.67 38.20 -2.39
C ARG A 297 6.43 36.91 -1.60
N ILE A 298 6.97 35.79 -2.06
CA ILE A 298 6.95 34.53 -1.30
C ILE A 298 7.97 34.63 -0.16
N ASP A 299 9.20 35.08 -0.41
CA ASP A 299 10.25 35.20 0.61
C ASP A 299 9.82 36.12 1.76
N THR A 300 9.21 37.26 1.46
CA THR A 300 8.66 38.18 2.49
C THR A 300 7.50 37.59 3.30
N LEU A 301 6.73 36.66 2.74
CA LEU A 301 5.67 35.93 3.47
C LEU A 301 6.23 34.76 4.28
N GLN A 302 7.18 34.00 3.73
CA GLN A 302 7.89 32.94 4.45
C GLN A 302 8.63 33.50 5.66
N ASN A 303 9.34 34.62 5.51
CA ASN A 303 10.07 35.27 6.60
C ASN A 303 9.14 35.80 7.71
N LYS A 304 7.93 36.28 7.38
CA LYS A 304 6.92 36.63 8.39
C LYS A 304 6.45 35.41 9.19
N VAL A 305 6.15 34.30 8.52
CA VAL A 305 5.75 33.06 9.21
C VAL A 305 6.89 32.52 10.07
N ARG A 306 8.14 32.57 9.60
CA ARG A 306 9.34 32.22 10.39
C ARG A 306 9.55 33.13 11.60
N ALA A 307 9.14 34.41 11.52
CA ALA A 307 9.12 35.34 12.65
C ALA A 307 7.94 35.12 13.63
N GLY A 308 7.09 34.11 13.40
CA GLY A 308 5.91 33.82 14.21
C GLY A 308 4.66 34.64 13.84
N GLU A 309 4.71 35.45 12.78
CA GLU A 309 3.57 36.24 12.33
C GLU A 309 2.64 35.41 11.42
N GLY A 310 1.47 35.05 11.94
CA GLY A 310 0.39 34.49 11.11
C GLY A 310 -0.71 33.77 11.88
N PRO A 311 -1.81 33.40 11.20
CA PRO A 311 -2.83 32.53 11.78
C PRO A 311 -2.29 31.10 12.00
N PHE A 312 -2.44 30.58 13.22
CA PHE A 312 -2.16 29.18 13.52
C PHE A 312 -3.33 28.27 13.13
N ALA A 313 -3.01 27.15 12.48
CA ALA A 313 -3.93 26.04 12.31
C ALA A 313 -4.18 25.32 13.64
N ARG A 314 -5.25 24.53 13.69
CA ARG A 314 -5.70 23.83 14.91
C ARG A 314 -5.02 22.47 15.10
N SER A 315 -3.74 22.37 14.77
CA SER A 315 -2.95 21.15 14.96
C SER A 315 -1.51 21.50 15.38
N ALA A 316 -0.90 20.63 16.17
CA ALA A 316 0.50 20.75 16.57
C ALA A 316 1.19 19.37 16.49
N PHE A 317 2.41 19.36 15.98
CA PHE A 317 3.33 18.24 16.05
C PHE A 317 4.26 18.45 17.26
N VAL A 318 4.50 17.41 18.04
CA VAL A 318 5.35 17.48 19.24
C VAL A 318 6.32 16.29 19.22
N GLU A 319 7.62 16.61 19.14
CA GLU A 319 8.69 15.61 19.25
C GLU A 319 9.13 15.46 20.72
N TYR A 320 9.38 14.21 21.10
CA TYR A 320 9.96 13.84 22.39
C TYR A 320 11.40 13.35 22.22
N TYR A 321 12.19 13.30 23.30
CA TYR A 321 13.56 12.79 23.21
C TYR A 321 13.60 11.29 22.88
N THR A 322 12.62 10.51 23.35
CA THR A 322 12.52 9.08 23.09
C THR A 322 11.18 8.67 22.49
N GLN A 323 11.16 7.56 21.75
CA GLN A 323 9.93 6.97 21.19
C GLN A 323 8.91 6.59 22.28
N SER A 324 9.39 6.14 23.45
CA SER A 324 8.55 5.75 24.59
C SER A 324 7.78 6.93 25.18
N GLU A 325 8.42 8.10 25.28
CA GLU A 325 7.76 9.33 25.72
C GLU A 325 6.66 9.77 24.74
N ALA A 326 6.90 9.65 23.43
CA ALA A 326 5.91 9.89 22.40
C ALA A 326 4.72 8.90 22.50
N GLN A 327 4.98 7.62 22.73
CA GLN A 327 3.95 6.59 22.96
C GLN A 327 3.12 6.88 24.22
N ILE A 328 3.75 7.30 25.32
CA ILE A 328 3.06 7.69 26.56
C ILE A 328 2.18 8.91 26.33
N ALA A 329 2.65 9.92 25.61
CA ALA A 329 1.88 11.13 25.26
C ALA A 329 0.72 10.84 24.29
N PHE A 330 0.91 9.90 23.36
CA PHE A 330 -0.12 9.43 22.43
C PHE A 330 -1.26 8.68 23.15
N GLN A 331 -0.94 7.91 24.18
CA GLN A 331 -1.90 7.14 24.99
C GLN A 331 -2.61 8.00 26.06
N THR A 332 -1.86 8.83 26.79
CA THR A 332 -2.38 9.66 27.89
C THR A 332 -3.41 10.68 27.41
N LEU A 333 -4.53 10.87 28.12
CA LEU A 333 -5.56 11.86 27.76
C LEU A 333 -4.98 13.30 27.78
N ALA A 334 -5.00 14.00 26.64
CA ALA A 334 -4.36 15.30 26.49
C ALA A 334 -5.22 16.49 26.96
N HIS A 335 -6.55 16.35 26.92
CA HIS A 335 -7.47 17.43 27.26
C HIS A 335 -8.70 16.88 27.98
N HIS A 336 -9.26 17.66 28.90
CA HIS A 336 -10.39 17.26 29.76
C HIS A 336 -11.75 17.32 29.04
N GLN A 337 -11.93 18.27 28.10
CA GLN A 337 -13.13 18.32 27.26
C GLN A 337 -13.06 17.29 26.13
N PRO A 338 -14.18 16.63 25.79
CA PRO A 338 -14.22 15.65 24.72
C PRO A 338 -13.81 16.27 23.38
N LEU A 339 -13.20 15.44 22.52
CA LEU A 339 -12.88 15.72 21.11
C LEU A 339 -11.91 16.91 20.85
N HIS A 340 -11.40 17.55 21.90
CA HIS A 340 -10.32 18.54 21.80
C HIS A 340 -8.96 17.83 21.91
N MET A 341 -7.96 18.30 21.14
CA MET A 341 -6.67 17.62 20.98
C MET A 341 -6.79 16.14 20.52
N ALA A 342 -7.89 15.83 19.82
CA ALA A 342 -8.24 14.51 19.31
C ALA A 342 -8.87 14.58 17.90
N PRO A 343 -8.73 13.50 17.09
CA PRO A 343 -7.86 12.35 17.29
C PRO A 343 -6.37 12.72 17.24
N ARG A 344 -5.53 11.82 17.76
CA ARG A 344 -4.06 11.92 17.75
C ARG A 344 -3.47 10.89 16.81
N TYR A 345 -2.25 11.11 16.36
CA TYR A 345 -1.51 10.20 15.48
C TYR A 345 -0.03 10.21 15.86
N ILE A 346 0.70 9.14 15.55
CA ILE A 346 2.13 8.98 15.85
C ILE A 346 2.85 8.37 14.64
N GLY A 347 4.11 8.73 14.42
CA GLY A 347 4.90 8.16 13.32
C GLY A 347 4.56 8.72 11.93
N ILE A 348 3.80 9.81 11.78
CA ILE A 348 3.48 10.34 10.45
C ILE A 348 4.74 11.02 9.88
N SER A 349 5.32 10.48 8.80
CA SER A 349 6.41 11.14 8.08
C SER A 349 5.92 12.47 7.48
N PRO A 350 6.73 13.55 7.50
CA PRO A 350 6.34 14.87 6.98
C PRO A 350 5.79 14.86 5.55
N GLU A 351 6.37 14.03 4.69
CA GLU A 351 5.97 13.82 3.29
C GLU A 351 4.52 13.32 3.15
N GLU A 352 4.03 12.54 4.13
CA GLU A 352 2.65 12.04 4.11
C GLU A 352 1.62 13.06 4.63
N VAL A 353 2.03 14.19 5.19
CA VAL A 353 1.14 15.14 5.87
C VAL A 353 0.24 15.87 4.87
N ILE A 354 -1.08 15.77 5.04
CA ILE A 354 -2.06 16.51 4.26
C ILE A 354 -2.31 17.85 4.96
N TRP A 355 -1.43 18.81 4.73
CA TRP A 355 -1.41 20.13 5.38
C TRP A 355 -2.76 20.87 5.36
N LYS A 356 -3.46 20.82 4.21
CA LYS A 356 -4.81 21.39 4.02
C LYS A 356 -5.87 20.84 5.01
N ASN A 357 -5.63 19.68 5.63
CA ASN A 357 -6.53 19.04 6.60
C ASN A 357 -6.15 19.30 8.07
N LEU A 358 -5.08 20.05 8.35
CA LEU A 358 -4.65 20.36 9.72
C LEU A 358 -5.46 21.48 10.39
N ASN A 359 -6.11 22.36 9.62
CA ASN A 359 -6.94 23.46 10.15
C ASN A 359 -8.44 23.10 10.28
N ILE A 360 -8.76 21.89 10.75
CA ILE A 360 -10.14 21.41 10.90
C ILE A 360 -10.55 21.38 12.38
N THR A 361 -11.71 21.96 12.73
CA THR A 361 -12.30 21.88 14.08
C THR A 361 -12.94 20.51 14.33
N TRP A 362 -13.03 20.09 15.60
CA TRP A 362 -13.59 18.79 15.98
C TRP A 362 -15.02 18.57 15.44
N GLY A 363 -15.89 19.58 15.52
CA GLY A 363 -17.27 19.49 15.01
C GLY A 363 -17.34 19.40 13.49
N SER A 364 -16.50 20.18 12.78
CA SER A 364 -16.39 20.09 11.31
C SER A 364 -15.84 18.72 10.89
N ARG A 365 -14.91 18.14 11.63
CA ARG A 365 -14.35 16.80 11.38
C ARG A 365 -15.41 15.71 11.47
N ILE A 366 -16.24 15.73 12.52
CA ILE A 366 -17.34 14.76 12.66
C ILE A 366 -18.35 14.93 11.52
N LEU A 367 -18.80 16.16 11.26
CA LEU A 367 -19.77 16.43 10.18
C LEU A 367 -19.24 15.99 8.81
N ARG A 368 -18.00 16.35 8.46
CA ARG A 368 -17.32 15.91 7.22
C ARG A 368 -17.25 14.40 7.13
N ASN A 369 -16.83 13.72 8.19
CA ASN A 369 -16.71 12.27 8.19
C ASN A 369 -18.08 11.58 8.06
N MET A 370 -19.14 12.11 8.67
CA MET A 370 -20.51 11.61 8.49
C MET A 370 -21.03 11.84 7.07
N VAL A 371 -20.90 13.06 6.54
CA VAL A 371 -21.33 13.43 5.18
C VAL A 371 -20.60 12.59 4.12
N VAL A 372 -19.28 12.44 4.24
CA VAL A 372 -18.50 11.60 3.31
C VAL A 372 -18.88 10.12 3.45
N THR A 373 -19.06 9.60 4.66
CA THR A 373 -19.47 8.19 4.83
C THR A 373 -20.85 7.95 4.21
N GLY A 374 -21.81 8.85 4.41
CA GLY A 374 -23.12 8.81 3.76
C GLY A 374 -23.03 8.91 2.23
N ALA A 375 -22.16 9.78 1.71
CA ALA A 375 -21.91 9.91 0.27
C ALA A 375 -21.27 8.64 -0.33
N VAL A 376 -20.37 7.96 0.39
CA VAL A 376 -19.77 6.69 -0.02
C VAL A 376 -20.82 5.56 -0.02
N VAL A 377 -21.71 5.51 0.98
CA VAL A 377 -22.82 4.54 1.00
C VAL A 377 -23.78 4.79 -0.17
N ALA A 378 -24.15 6.05 -0.42
CA ALA A 378 -24.97 6.41 -1.58
C ALA A 378 -24.27 6.06 -2.91
N LEU A 379 -22.97 6.32 -3.02
CA LEU A 379 -22.15 5.96 -4.19
C LEU A 379 -22.20 4.45 -4.44
N ILE A 380 -22.02 3.61 -3.41
CA ILE A 380 -22.10 2.14 -3.53
C ILE A 380 -23.45 1.70 -4.10
N ILE A 381 -24.56 2.31 -3.66
CA ILE A 381 -25.91 1.98 -4.15
C ILE A 381 -26.08 2.43 -5.61
N PHE A 382 -25.82 3.70 -5.91
CA PHE A 382 -26.02 4.25 -7.26
C PHE A 382 -25.06 3.69 -8.31
N TRP A 383 -23.89 3.17 -7.91
CA TRP A 383 -22.96 2.52 -8.83
C TRP A 383 -23.46 1.19 -9.40
N ALA A 384 -24.54 0.62 -8.86
CA ALA A 384 -25.23 -0.49 -9.52
C ALA A 384 -25.76 -0.09 -10.91
N ILE A 385 -26.08 1.20 -11.13
CA ILE A 385 -26.62 1.70 -12.41
C ILE A 385 -25.59 1.58 -13.55
N PRO A 386 -24.36 2.14 -13.48
CA PRO A 386 -23.38 1.95 -14.53
C PRO A 386 -22.94 0.48 -14.66
N VAL A 387 -22.85 -0.29 -13.56
CA VAL A 387 -22.50 -1.72 -13.64
C VAL A 387 -23.57 -2.54 -14.39
N THR A 388 -24.85 -2.32 -14.08
CA THR A 388 -25.96 -2.99 -14.79
C THR A 388 -26.10 -2.52 -16.24
N PHE A 389 -25.82 -1.25 -16.54
CA PHE A 389 -25.71 -0.76 -17.91
C PHE A 389 -24.62 -1.50 -18.70
N VAL A 390 -23.42 -1.67 -18.12
CA VAL A 390 -22.34 -2.46 -18.75
C VAL A 390 -22.76 -3.93 -18.93
N GLY A 391 -23.41 -4.53 -17.94
CA GLY A 391 -23.98 -5.88 -18.02
C GLY A 391 -25.12 -6.05 -19.03
N ALA A 392 -25.83 -4.97 -19.37
CA ALA A 392 -26.84 -4.97 -20.43
C ALA A 392 -26.20 -5.01 -21.83
N ILE A 393 -25.01 -4.42 -22.02
CA ILE A 393 -24.29 -4.43 -23.31
C ILE A 393 -23.87 -5.85 -23.71
N SER A 394 -23.52 -6.73 -22.78
CA SER A 394 -23.22 -8.14 -23.13
C SER A 394 -24.44 -8.90 -23.67
N ASN A 395 -25.66 -8.39 -23.42
CA ASN A 395 -26.93 -8.97 -23.86
C ASN A 395 -27.64 -8.14 -24.96
N ILE A 396 -26.88 -7.35 -25.74
CA ILE A 396 -27.46 -6.36 -26.68
C ILE A 396 -28.42 -6.96 -27.73
N LYS A 397 -28.24 -8.23 -28.11
CA LYS A 397 -29.14 -8.96 -29.04
C LYS A 397 -30.54 -9.15 -28.45
N SER A 398 -30.63 -9.51 -27.16
CA SER A 398 -31.90 -9.69 -26.43
C SER A 398 -32.67 -8.38 -26.27
N LEU A 399 -31.97 -7.24 -26.22
CA LEU A 399 -32.56 -5.90 -26.09
C LEU A 399 -33.00 -5.28 -27.42
N SER A 400 -32.39 -5.69 -28.54
CA SER A 400 -32.57 -5.09 -29.87
C SER A 400 -33.43 -5.91 -30.83
N ALA A 401 -33.50 -7.24 -30.67
CA ALA A 401 -34.30 -8.10 -31.54
C ALA A 401 -35.70 -8.42 -30.98
N GLY A 402 -35.86 -8.44 -29.65
CA GLY A 402 -36.95 -9.20 -29.00
C GLY A 402 -36.67 -10.70 -29.09
N ASP A 403 -37.12 -11.49 -28.11
CA ASP A 403 -36.82 -12.93 -28.09
C ASP A 403 -37.96 -13.74 -28.75
N PRO A 404 -37.75 -14.30 -29.97
CA PRO A 404 -38.77 -15.09 -30.66
C PRO A 404 -39.05 -16.45 -29.98
N THR A 405 -38.25 -16.84 -28.98
CA THR A 405 -38.46 -18.09 -28.21
C THR A 405 -39.30 -17.87 -26.94
N THR A 406 -39.61 -16.62 -26.59
CA THR A 406 -40.55 -16.31 -25.50
C THR A 406 -42.00 -16.44 -25.97
N VAL A 407 -42.87 -17.01 -25.13
CA VAL A 407 -44.32 -17.12 -25.39
C VAL A 407 -45.08 -16.39 -24.27
N PRO A 408 -45.80 -15.28 -24.57
CA PRO A 408 -45.91 -14.61 -25.86
C PRO A 408 -44.59 -13.94 -26.30
N PRO A 409 -44.36 -13.74 -27.61
CA PRO A 409 -43.15 -13.12 -28.12
C PRO A 409 -43.02 -11.67 -27.64
N THR A 410 -41.87 -11.34 -27.08
CA THR A 410 -41.60 -10.01 -26.51
C THR A 410 -41.18 -9.01 -27.58
N ALA A 411 -41.80 -7.83 -27.57
CA ALA A 411 -41.42 -6.73 -28.46
C ALA A 411 -39.99 -6.22 -28.13
N PRO A 412 -39.23 -5.75 -29.12
CA PRO A 412 -37.89 -5.19 -28.88
C PRO A 412 -37.98 -3.98 -27.95
N LEU A 413 -37.34 -4.08 -26.78
CA LEU A 413 -37.38 -3.06 -25.72
C LEU A 413 -36.86 -1.69 -26.19
N LEU A 414 -35.92 -1.67 -27.12
CA LEU A 414 -35.33 -0.44 -27.67
C LEU A 414 -35.25 -0.52 -29.22
N PRO A 415 -36.32 -0.15 -29.96
CA PRO A 415 -36.38 -0.29 -31.42
C PRO A 415 -35.27 0.44 -32.20
N TRP A 416 -34.73 1.52 -31.61
CA TRP A 416 -33.65 2.32 -32.21
C TRP A 416 -32.28 1.62 -32.23
N LEU A 417 -32.10 0.51 -31.49
CA LEU A 417 -30.88 -0.32 -31.58
C LEU A 417 -30.82 -1.21 -32.83
N GLY A 418 -31.84 -1.22 -33.69
CA GLY A 418 -31.91 -2.10 -34.87
C GLY A 418 -30.75 -2.00 -35.88
N PHE A 419 -29.91 -0.95 -35.79
CA PHE A 419 -28.67 -0.85 -36.58
C PHE A 419 -27.62 -1.92 -36.20
N ILE A 420 -27.65 -2.42 -34.96
CA ILE A 420 -26.69 -3.42 -34.44
C ILE A 420 -26.87 -4.78 -35.12
N ASN A 421 -28.08 -5.09 -35.57
CA ASN A 421 -28.37 -6.31 -36.34
C ASN A 421 -27.76 -6.31 -37.75
N LYS A 422 -27.09 -5.22 -38.17
CA LYS A 422 -26.32 -5.13 -39.42
C LYS A 422 -24.80 -5.31 -39.21
N ILE A 423 -24.35 -5.52 -37.97
CA ILE A 423 -22.93 -5.69 -37.62
C ILE A 423 -22.51 -7.16 -37.85
N PRO A 424 -21.33 -7.45 -38.43
CA PRO A 424 -20.85 -8.83 -38.61
C PRO A 424 -20.73 -9.61 -37.30
N ASP A 425 -21.08 -10.89 -37.29
CA ASP A 425 -21.13 -11.73 -36.09
C ASP A 425 -19.83 -11.74 -35.27
N TRP A 426 -18.66 -11.70 -35.92
CA TRP A 426 -17.37 -11.65 -35.23
C TRP A 426 -17.17 -10.34 -34.45
N LEU A 427 -17.63 -9.22 -35.00
CA LEU A 427 -17.54 -7.90 -34.36
C LEU A 427 -18.62 -7.74 -33.29
N LEU A 428 -19.80 -8.32 -33.51
CA LEU A 428 -20.88 -8.39 -32.53
C LEU A 428 -20.45 -9.25 -31.32
N GLY A 429 -19.76 -10.36 -31.55
CA GLY A 429 -19.14 -11.18 -30.49
C GLY A 429 -18.07 -10.44 -29.68
N VAL A 430 -17.22 -9.62 -30.32
CA VAL A 430 -16.27 -8.74 -29.61
C VAL A 430 -16.98 -7.66 -28.79
N LEU A 431 -18.07 -7.08 -29.33
CA LEU A 431 -18.91 -6.09 -28.65
C LEU A 431 -19.71 -6.65 -27.47
N GLN A 432 -20.10 -7.93 -27.50
CA GLN A 432 -20.81 -8.58 -26.39
C GLN A 432 -19.88 -9.23 -25.37
N GLY A 433 -18.73 -9.76 -25.80
CA GLY A 433 -17.78 -10.45 -24.92
C GLY A 433 -16.71 -9.54 -24.32
N LEU A 434 -15.91 -8.88 -25.17
CA LEU A 434 -14.72 -8.14 -24.72
C LEU A 434 -15.05 -6.73 -24.23
N PHE A 435 -15.88 -5.99 -24.98
CA PHE A 435 -16.17 -4.59 -24.69
C PHE A 435 -16.80 -4.36 -23.30
N PRO A 436 -17.76 -5.18 -22.80
CA PRO A 436 -18.32 -5.01 -21.47
C PRO A 436 -17.28 -5.30 -20.38
N SER A 437 -16.41 -6.30 -20.55
CA SER A 437 -15.33 -6.60 -19.61
C SER A 437 -14.32 -5.44 -19.52
N VAL A 438 -13.91 -4.87 -20.66
CA VAL A 438 -13.02 -3.70 -20.69
C VAL A 438 -13.68 -2.48 -20.05
N LEU A 439 -14.94 -2.21 -20.38
CA LEU A 439 -15.68 -1.07 -19.82
C LEU A 439 -15.92 -1.22 -18.31
N LEU A 440 -16.15 -2.44 -17.82
CA LEU A 440 -16.23 -2.75 -16.39
C LEU A 440 -14.88 -2.52 -15.69
N VAL A 441 -13.76 -2.96 -16.26
CA VAL A 441 -12.42 -2.72 -15.70
C VAL A 441 -12.11 -1.23 -15.63
N LEU A 442 -12.40 -0.46 -16.68
CA LEU A 442 -12.22 1.01 -16.71
C LEU A 442 -13.11 1.71 -15.66
N LEU A 443 -14.36 1.27 -15.51
CA LEU A 443 -15.28 1.77 -14.49
C LEU A 443 -14.72 1.49 -13.08
N MET A 444 -14.24 0.27 -12.81
CA MET A 444 -13.68 -0.09 -11.51
C MET A 444 -12.34 0.59 -11.20
N ALA A 445 -11.54 0.91 -12.22
CA ALA A 445 -10.28 1.65 -12.07
C ALA A 445 -10.49 3.12 -11.66
N LEU A 446 -11.62 3.74 -12.06
CA LEU A 446 -11.96 5.11 -11.66
C LEU A 446 -12.30 5.22 -10.16
N LEU A 447 -12.92 4.20 -9.58
CA LEU A 447 -13.50 4.28 -8.25
C LEU A 447 -12.48 4.58 -7.12
N PRO A 448 -11.31 3.91 -7.03
CA PRO A 448 -10.32 4.23 -6.00
C PRO A 448 -9.85 5.69 -6.01
N VAL A 449 -9.81 6.34 -7.18
CA VAL A 449 -9.47 7.78 -7.29
C VAL A 449 -10.54 8.64 -6.61
N VAL A 450 -11.82 8.33 -6.85
CA VAL A 450 -12.96 9.00 -6.19
C VAL A 450 -12.93 8.77 -4.67
N LEU A 451 -12.63 7.55 -4.22
CA LEU A 451 -12.54 7.20 -2.79
C LEU A 451 -11.36 7.91 -2.09
N ARG A 452 -10.20 8.06 -2.75
CA ARG A 452 -9.07 8.86 -2.24
C ARG A 452 -9.46 10.32 -2.05
N PHE A 453 -10.11 10.91 -3.05
CA PHE A 453 -10.59 12.29 -2.99
C PHE A 453 -11.63 12.49 -1.87
N ALA A 454 -12.56 11.53 -1.71
CA ALA A 454 -13.52 11.51 -0.61
C ALA A 454 -12.82 11.44 0.76
N ALA A 455 -11.78 10.59 0.92
CA ALA A 455 -10.99 10.50 2.15
C ALA A 455 -10.30 11.83 2.51
N ILE A 456 -9.77 12.55 1.50
CA ILE A 456 -9.17 13.87 1.70
C ILE A 456 -10.24 14.87 2.17
N ILE A 457 -11.42 14.91 1.55
CA ILE A 457 -12.55 15.77 1.98
C ILE A 457 -13.01 15.47 3.41
N ALA A 458 -12.99 14.19 3.81
CA ALA A 458 -13.33 13.75 5.16
C ALA A 458 -12.35 14.24 6.24
N GLY A 459 -11.22 14.85 5.87
CA GLY A 459 -10.26 15.43 6.80
C GLY A 459 -9.27 14.42 7.38
N LYS A 460 -8.88 13.38 6.63
CA LYS A 460 -7.76 12.50 7.04
C LYS A 460 -6.44 13.31 6.97
N PRO A 461 -5.57 13.26 8.00
CA PRO A 461 -4.39 14.13 8.07
C PRO A 461 -3.14 13.55 7.41
N SER A 462 -3.11 12.27 7.04
CA SER A 462 -1.98 11.65 6.34
C SER A 462 -2.42 10.81 5.14
N LEU A 463 -1.52 10.63 4.16
CA LEU A 463 -1.71 9.73 3.01
C LEU A 463 -1.92 8.28 3.46
N SER A 464 -1.15 7.79 4.43
CA SER A 464 -1.38 6.49 5.08
C SER A 464 -2.80 6.36 5.66
N SER A 465 -3.34 7.42 6.28
CA SER A 465 -4.73 7.45 6.78
C SER A 465 -5.79 7.47 5.65
N VAL A 466 -5.43 8.00 4.47
CA VAL A 466 -6.27 7.96 3.27
C VAL A 466 -6.32 6.54 2.72
N GLU A 467 -5.19 5.88 2.48
CA GLU A 467 -5.15 4.50 1.99
C GLU A 467 -5.92 3.54 2.90
N LEU A 468 -5.77 3.70 4.22
CA LEU A 468 -6.52 2.94 5.22
C LEU A 468 -8.04 3.19 5.16
N HIS A 469 -8.51 4.40 4.81
CA HIS A 469 -9.93 4.67 4.60
C HIS A 469 -10.43 4.06 3.28
N VAL A 470 -9.64 4.21 2.21
CA VAL A 470 -9.93 3.64 0.88
C VAL A 470 -10.02 2.12 0.96
N GLN A 471 -9.13 1.44 1.69
CA GLN A 471 -9.18 -0.02 1.89
C GLN A 471 -10.55 -0.48 2.41
N ASN A 472 -11.10 0.20 3.42
CA ASN A 472 -12.40 -0.18 4.00
C ASN A 472 -13.56 0.11 3.04
N SER A 473 -13.58 1.30 2.43
CA SER A 473 -14.64 1.72 1.52
C SER A 473 -14.65 0.91 0.22
N TYR A 474 -13.47 0.62 -0.33
CA TYR A 474 -13.31 -0.16 -1.55
C TYR A 474 -13.57 -1.65 -1.30
N PHE A 475 -13.21 -2.20 -0.14
CA PHE A 475 -13.60 -3.57 0.23
C PHE A 475 -15.12 -3.74 0.32
N LEU A 476 -15.83 -2.81 0.97
CA LEU A 476 -17.30 -2.86 1.02
C LEU A 476 -17.92 -2.82 -0.39
N PHE A 477 -17.35 -1.98 -1.26
CA PHE A 477 -17.75 -1.94 -2.66
C PHE A 477 -17.47 -3.25 -3.40
N GLN A 478 -16.27 -3.84 -3.24
CA GLN A 478 -15.87 -5.12 -3.83
C GLN A 478 -16.83 -6.25 -3.41
N VAL A 479 -17.18 -6.33 -2.12
CA VAL A 479 -18.15 -7.31 -1.60
C VAL A 479 -19.55 -7.11 -2.18
N ILE A 480 -20.05 -5.87 -2.27
CA ILE A 480 -21.42 -5.63 -2.72
C ILE A 480 -21.55 -5.75 -4.24
N GLN A 481 -20.65 -5.12 -5.01
CA GLN A 481 -20.79 -4.99 -6.46
C GLN A 481 -20.12 -6.17 -7.20
N VAL A 482 -18.85 -6.45 -6.89
CA VAL A 482 -18.06 -7.47 -7.62
C VAL A 482 -18.38 -8.89 -7.14
N PHE A 483 -18.74 -9.07 -5.87
CA PHE A 483 -19.26 -10.35 -5.38
C PHE A 483 -20.79 -10.43 -5.44
N LEU A 484 -21.54 -9.81 -4.52
CA LEU A 484 -22.98 -10.08 -4.38
C LEU A 484 -23.78 -9.79 -5.66
N ILE A 485 -23.73 -8.56 -6.19
CA ILE A 485 -24.50 -8.16 -7.39
C ILE A 485 -24.09 -8.95 -8.63
N THR A 486 -22.80 -9.21 -8.82
CA THR A 486 -22.32 -10.01 -9.96
C THR A 486 -22.76 -11.48 -9.85
N THR A 487 -22.84 -12.04 -8.64
CA THR A 487 -23.41 -13.37 -8.39
C THR A 487 -24.88 -13.45 -8.80
N PHE A 488 -25.70 -12.47 -8.41
CA PHE A 488 -27.11 -12.40 -8.81
C PHE A 488 -27.28 -12.19 -10.32
N THR A 489 -26.44 -11.35 -10.94
CA THR A 489 -26.55 -11.01 -12.36
C THR A 489 -26.12 -12.17 -13.27
N SER A 490 -25.02 -12.85 -12.92
CA SER A 490 -24.46 -13.97 -13.71
C SER A 490 -25.28 -15.25 -13.63
N SER A 491 -25.98 -15.48 -12.53
CA SER A 491 -26.81 -16.67 -12.34
C SER A 491 -28.19 -16.57 -12.99
N ALA A 492 -28.82 -15.39 -13.00
CA ALA A 492 -30.01 -15.13 -13.81
C ALA A 492 -30.31 -13.63 -14.02
N ALA A 493 -29.93 -13.08 -15.17
CA ALA A 493 -30.32 -11.74 -15.61
C ALA A 493 -31.86 -11.53 -15.63
N ALA A 494 -32.63 -12.59 -15.89
CA ALA A 494 -34.09 -12.59 -15.82
C ALA A 494 -34.68 -12.64 -14.40
N SER A 495 -33.90 -13.07 -13.39
CA SER A 495 -34.36 -13.15 -11.99
C SER A 495 -34.31 -11.81 -11.27
N ILE A 496 -33.46 -10.87 -11.67
CA ILE A 496 -33.43 -9.51 -11.09
C ILE A 496 -34.78 -8.82 -11.24
N VAL A 497 -35.42 -8.95 -12.42
CA VAL A 497 -36.78 -8.43 -12.65
C VAL A 497 -37.80 -9.10 -11.72
N LYS A 498 -37.68 -10.41 -11.48
CA LYS A 498 -38.55 -11.14 -10.54
C LYS A 498 -38.33 -10.72 -9.09
N ILE A 499 -37.09 -10.50 -8.66
CA ILE A 499 -36.75 -10.07 -7.29
C ILE A 499 -37.22 -8.63 -7.03
N ILE A 500 -37.04 -7.71 -7.97
CA ILE A 500 -37.54 -6.32 -7.84
C ILE A 500 -39.07 -6.30 -7.75
N MET A 501 -39.76 -7.14 -8.53
CA MET A 501 -41.23 -7.24 -8.49
C MET A 501 -41.75 -8.07 -7.31
N ARG A 502 -40.96 -8.99 -6.75
CA ARG A 502 -41.28 -9.83 -5.58
C ARG A 502 -40.04 -10.06 -4.70
N PRO A 503 -39.72 -9.14 -3.77
CA PRO A 503 -38.59 -9.31 -2.86
C PRO A 503 -38.79 -10.49 -1.88
N GLN A 504 -40.01 -11.00 -1.74
CA GLN A 504 -40.34 -12.16 -0.91
C GLN A 504 -39.70 -13.46 -1.44
N ASP A 505 -39.54 -13.58 -2.77
CA ASP A 505 -38.93 -14.74 -3.43
C ASP A 505 -37.39 -14.66 -3.45
N ALA A 506 -36.79 -13.59 -2.93
CA ALA A 506 -35.34 -13.37 -3.01
C ALA A 506 -34.51 -14.49 -2.36
N LEU A 507 -35.00 -15.11 -1.27
CA LEU A 507 -34.29 -16.19 -0.57
C LEU A 507 -34.34 -17.54 -1.32
N SER A 508 -35.45 -17.83 -2.01
CA SER A 508 -35.61 -19.06 -2.81
C SER A 508 -34.90 -18.96 -4.16
N VAL A 509 -34.87 -17.77 -4.76
CA VAL A 509 -34.03 -17.47 -5.94
C VAL A 509 -32.54 -17.53 -5.56
N LEU A 510 -32.12 -16.87 -4.48
CA LEU A 510 -30.73 -16.90 -4.00
C LEU A 510 -30.24 -18.35 -3.78
N SER A 511 -31.01 -19.20 -3.08
CA SER A 511 -30.57 -20.57 -2.77
C SER A 511 -30.50 -21.49 -3.99
N THR A 512 -31.29 -21.25 -5.03
CA THR A 512 -31.30 -22.07 -6.25
C THR A 512 -30.28 -21.61 -7.29
N ASP A 513 -29.94 -20.32 -7.30
CA ASP A 513 -29.06 -19.71 -8.30
C ASP A 513 -27.61 -19.50 -7.79
N LEU A 514 -27.39 -19.33 -6.48
CA LEU A 514 -26.05 -19.23 -5.86
C LEU A 514 -25.14 -20.45 -6.14
N PRO A 515 -25.60 -21.72 -6.05
CA PRO A 515 -24.75 -22.87 -6.36
C PRO A 515 -24.31 -22.90 -7.84
N LYS A 516 -25.16 -22.41 -8.76
CA LYS A 516 -24.88 -22.37 -10.21
C LYS A 516 -23.85 -21.31 -10.57
N ALA A 517 -23.79 -20.21 -9.80
CA ALA A 517 -22.81 -19.14 -9.96
C ALA A 517 -21.35 -19.59 -9.73
N SER A 518 -21.13 -20.76 -9.13
CA SER A 518 -19.80 -21.37 -8.99
C SER A 518 -19.04 -21.49 -10.33
N ASN A 519 -19.73 -21.75 -11.44
CA ASN A 519 -19.15 -21.84 -12.77
C ASN A 519 -18.63 -20.48 -13.30
N PHE A 520 -19.31 -19.37 -12.94
CA PHE A 520 -18.82 -18.02 -13.21
C PHE A 520 -17.55 -17.75 -12.41
N TYR A 521 -17.54 -18.05 -11.11
CA TYR A 521 -16.36 -17.84 -10.27
C TYR A 521 -15.17 -18.72 -10.67
N LEU A 522 -15.42 -19.95 -11.14
CA LEU A 522 -14.39 -20.80 -11.72
C LEU A 522 -13.69 -20.13 -12.89
N SER A 523 -14.47 -19.62 -13.84
CA SER A 523 -13.95 -18.90 -15.01
C SER A 523 -13.24 -17.61 -14.61
N PHE A 524 -13.80 -16.87 -13.65
CA PHE A 524 -13.24 -15.64 -13.10
C PHE A 524 -11.88 -15.86 -12.43
N PHE A 525 -11.72 -16.89 -11.58
CA PHE A 525 -10.44 -17.19 -10.92
C PHE A 525 -9.36 -17.63 -11.90
N ILE A 526 -9.70 -18.42 -12.92
CA ILE A 526 -8.75 -18.82 -13.98
C ILE A 526 -8.32 -17.58 -14.76
N LEU A 527 -9.27 -16.76 -15.21
CA LEU A 527 -8.99 -15.55 -15.98
C LEU A 527 -8.18 -14.54 -15.17
N GLN A 528 -8.59 -14.20 -13.95
CA GLN A 528 -7.86 -13.26 -13.09
C GLN A 528 -6.50 -13.80 -12.66
N GLY A 529 -6.43 -15.07 -12.23
CA GLY A 529 -5.17 -15.69 -11.80
C GLY A 529 -4.09 -15.65 -12.88
N LEU A 530 -4.45 -15.94 -14.14
CA LEU A 530 -3.52 -15.90 -15.27
C LEU A 530 -3.30 -14.48 -15.82
N ALA A 531 -4.35 -13.68 -15.99
CA ALA A 531 -4.24 -12.36 -16.61
C ALA A 531 -3.60 -11.32 -15.68
N ILE A 532 -3.93 -11.34 -14.38
CA ILE A 532 -3.32 -10.42 -13.40
C ILE A 532 -1.85 -10.77 -13.22
N SER A 533 -1.50 -12.03 -12.95
CA SER A 533 -0.09 -12.42 -12.76
C SER A 533 0.78 -12.11 -13.99
N SER A 534 0.27 -12.39 -15.20
CA SER A 534 0.98 -12.06 -16.45
C SER A 534 1.07 -10.54 -16.69
N GLY A 535 -0.01 -9.79 -16.40
CA GLY A 535 -0.07 -8.35 -16.59
C GLY A 535 0.80 -7.56 -15.61
N GLU A 536 0.87 -8.03 -14.36
CA GLU A 536 1.74 -7.52 -13.29
C GLU A 536 3.22 -7.69 -13.64
N VAL A 537 3.64 -8.87 -14.12
CA VAL A 537 5.04 -9.11 -14.53
C VAL A 537 5.40 -8.31 -15.79
N LEU A 538 4.46 -8.17 -16.74
CA LEU A 538 4.74 -7.48 -18.01
C LEU A 538 4.61 -5.95 -17.92
N GLN A 539 3.96 -5.41 -16.88
CA GLN A 539 3.78 -3.98 -16.63
C GLN A 539 3.37 -3.16 -17.87
N ILE A 540 2.31 -3.60 -18.56
CA ILE A 540 1.83 -3.00 -19.82
C ILE A 540 1.68 -1.48 -19.73
N VAL A 541 1.12 -0.98 -18.62
CA VAL A 541 0.87 0.46 -18.41
C VAL A 541 2.20 1.23 -18.37
N THR A 542 3.15 0.79 -17.55
CA THR A 542 4.49 1.38 -17.42
C THR A 542 5.24 1.33 -18.75
N ILE A 543 5.18 0.22 -19.50
CA ILE A 543 5.74 0.10 -20.85
C ILE A 543 5.12 1.13 -21.82
N VAL A 544 3.80 1.30 -21.83
CA VAL A 544 3.11 2.26 -22.71
C VAL A 544 3.47 3.71 -22.33
N LEU A 545 3.46 4.04 -21.05
CA LEU A 545 3.80 5.39 -20.56
C LEU A 545 5.27 5.73 -20.84
N VAL A 546 6.19 4.80 -20.59
CA VAL A 546 7.63 5.07 -20.75
C VAL A 546 8.09 4.97 -22.21
N ARG A 547 7.56 4.03 -23.00
CA ARG A 547 8.04 3.81 -24.38
C ARG A 547 7.29 4.60 -25.44
N ILE A 548 5.96 4.65 -25.35
CA ILE A 548 5.11 5.30 -26.35
C ILE A 548 4.87 6.75 -25.93
N LEU A 549 4.28 6.98 -24.76
CA LEU A 549 3.84 8.31 -24.37
C LEU A 549 5.01 9.27 -24.12
N GLY A 550 6.11 8.79 -23.55
CA GLY A 550 7.37 9.53 -23.41
C GLY A 550 7.88 10.18 -24.69
N ALA A 551 7.91 9.42 -25.79
CA ALA A 551 8.40 9.90 -27.09
C ALA A 551 7.64 11.13 -27.63
N PHE A 552 6.41 11.37 -27.12
CA PHE A 552 5.59 12.53 -27.48
C PHE A 552 5.46 13.59 -26.36
N LEU A 553 5.50 13.20 -25.08
CA LEU A 553 5.31 14.10 -23.93
C LEU A 553 6.61 14.64 -23.30
N ASP A 554 7.77 14.06 -23.60
CA ASP A 554 9.08 14.49 -23.06
C ASP A 554 9.51 15.85 -23.61
N THR A 555 8.97 16.91 -23.00
CA THR A 555 9.23 18.28 -23.41
C THR A 555 10.54 18.84 -22.85
N THR A 556 10.94 18.48 -21.62
CA THR A 556 12.11 19.00 -20.88
C THR A 556 12.99 17.88 -20.30
N PRO A 557 14.29 18.12 -20.00
CA PRO A 557 15.18 17.12 -19.39
C PRO A 557 14.63 16.57 -18.07
N ARG A 558 14.10 17.45 -17.21
CA ARG A 558 13.42 17.10 -15.95
C ARG A 558 12.36 16.01 -16.14
N LYS A 559 11.48 16.13 -17.15
CA LYS A 559 10.47 15.09 -17.42
C LYS A 559 11.06 13.76 -17.89
N MET A 560 12.20 13.78 -18.58
CA MET A 560 12.92 12.56 -18.96
C MET A 560 13.61 11.90 -17.76
N TYR A 561 14.05 12.69 -16.79
CA TYR A 561 14.65 12.23 -15.54
C TYR A 561 13.60 11.72 -14.55
N ASN A 562 12.58 12.52 -14.20
CA ASN A 562 11.51 12.14 -13.29
C ASN A 562 10.88 10.80 -13.72
N ARG A 563 10.58 10.63 -15.01
CA ARG A 563 10.01 9.38 -15.56
C ARG A 563 10.99 8.18 -15.64
N TYR A 564 12.27 8.39 -15.33
CA TYR A 564 13.30 7.36 -15.19
C TYR A 564 13.66 7.11 -13.72
N ALA A 565 13.45 8.10 -12.84
CA ALA A 565 13.80 8.11 -11.43
C ALA A 565 12.62 7.75 -10.50
N GLU A 566 11.41 8.17 -10.85
CA GLU A 566 10.16 7.80 -10.18
C GLU A 566 9.84 6.34 -10.50
N LEU A 567 9.92 5.49 -9.49
CA LEU A 567 9.47 4.09 -9.54
C LEU A 567 7.95 4.03 -9.28
N ASP A 568 7.30 2.95 -9.75
CA ASP A 568 5.85 2.78 -9.55
C ASP A 568 5.54 2.51 -8.06
N GLY A 569 4.82 3.45 -7.44
CA GLY A 569 4.38 3.39 -6.04
C GLY A 569 3.17 2.49 -5.80
N VAL A 570 3.18 1.69 -4.73
CA VAL A 570 2.11 0.72 -4.45
C VAL A 570 0.90 1.35 -3.74
N SER A 571 -0.26 1.31 -4.41
CA SER A 571 -1.56 1.78 -3.89
C SER A 571 -2.25 0.77 -2.95
N TRP A 572 -1.74 0.63 -1.72
CA TRP A 572 -2.19 -0.37 -0.73
C TRP A 572 -3.71 -0.45 -0.52
N GLY A 573 -4.40 0.69 -0.43
CA GLY A 573 -5.85 0.77 -0.22
C GLY A 573 -6.70 0.30 -1.40
N THR A 574 -6.10 0.22 -2.60
CA THR A 574 -6.73 -0.41 -3.78
C THR A 574 -6.39 -1.89 -3.89
N LEU A 575 -5.13 -2.23 -3.59
CA LEU A 575 -4.56 -3.55 -3.79
C LEU A 575 -5.12 -4.60 -2.83
N PHE A 576 -5.09 -4.33 -1.51
CA PHE A 576 -5.52 -5.31 -0.50
C PHE A 576 -6.99 -5.76 -0.66
N PRO A 577 -7.97 -4.87 -0.92
CA PRO A 577 -9.37 -5.28 -1.07
C PRO A 577 -9.65 -6.25 -2.22
N VAL A 578 -8.90 -6.18 -3.32
CA VAL A 578 -9.05 -7.09 -4.46
C VAL A 578 -8.65 -8.51 -4.04
N TYR A 579 -7.47 -8.68 -3.47
CA TYR A 579 -7.00 -10.00 -3.06
C TYR A 579 -7.73 -10.52 -1.81
N THR A 580 -8.19 -9.63 -0.94
CA THR A 580 -9.07 -10.04 0.17
C THR A 580 -10.42 -10.53 -0.34
N LEU A 581 -11.01 -9.87 -1.35
CA LEU A 581 -12.21 -10.40 -2.01
C LEU A 581 -11.94 -11.77 -2.64
N MET A 582 -10.82 -11.94 -3.34
CA MET A 582 -10.44 -13.25 -3.90
C MET A 582 -10.40 -14.31 -2.79
N THR A 583 -9.70 -14.09 -1.68
CA THR A 583 -9.64 -15.03 -0.54
C THR A 583 -11.02 -15.33 0.07
N VAL A 584 -11.93 -14.36 0.08
CA VAL A 584 -13.32 -14.51 0.54
C VAL A 584 -14.18 -15.38 -0.40
N ILE A 585 -13.99 -15.29 -1.73
CA ILE A 585 -14.76 -16.06 -2.73
C ILE A 585 -14.15 -17.46 -2.97
N SER A 586 -12.84 -17.61 -2.79
CA SER A 586 -12.09 -18.86 -3.02
C SER A 586 -12.68 -20.15 -2.43
N PRO A 587 -13.39 -20.18 -1.28
CA PRO A 587 -13.99 -21.40 -0.73
C PRO A 587 -14.89 -22.18 -1.68
N LEU A 588 -15.42 -21.55 -2.73
CA LEU A 588 -16.27 -22.20 -3.74
C LEU A 588 -15.47 -22.81 -4.92
N VAL A 589 -14.21 -22.40 -5.13
CA VAL A 589 -13.39 -22.74 -6.32
C VAL A 589 -11.92 -23.05 -5.95
N LEU A 590 -11.75 -23.72 -4.82
CA LEU A 590 -10.49 -23.82 -4.06
C LEU A 590 -9.25 -24.15 -4.90
N GLY A 591 -9.25 -25.21 -5.71
CA GLY A 591 -8.06 -25.66 -6.44
C GLY A 591 -7.53 -24.66 -7.49
N PHE A 592 -8.42 -24.02 -8.26
CA PHE A 592 -8.01 -23.01 -9.24
C PHE A 592 -7.62 -21.69 -8.55
N ALA A 593 -8.29 -21.34 -7.46
CA ALA A 593 -7.90 -20.20 -6.62
C ALA A 593 -6.50 -20.38 -6.02
N THR A 594 -6.12 -21.58 -5.56
CA THR A 594 -4.75 -21.88 -5.09
C THR A 594 -3.70 -21.58 -6.15
N VAL A 595 -3.90 -22.06 -7.39
CA VAL A 595 -2.94 -21.82 -8.49
C VAL A 595 -2.90 -20.33 -8.85
N GLY A 596 -4.06 -19.68 -8.99
CA GLY A 596 -4.14 -18.26 -9.33
C GLY A 596 -3.48 -17.34 -8.28
N LEU A 597 -3.79 -17.54 -6.99
CA LEU A 597 -3.19 -16.78 -5.90
C LEU A 597 -1.69 -17.03 -5.74
N TYR A 598 -1.21 -18.25 -6.03
CA TYR A 598 0.22 -18.54 -6.02
C TYR A 598 0.97 -17.84 -7.16
N LEU A 599 0.41 -17.81 -8.38
CA LEU A 599 0.97 -17.05 -9.50
C LEU A 599 0.98 -15.54 -9.21
N ILE A 600 -0.08 -15.00 -8.60
CA ILE A 600 -0.16 -13.61 -8.15
C ILE A 600 0.90 -13.32 -7.06
N TYR A 601 1.12 -14.23 -6.11
CA TYR A 601 2.21 -14.14 -5.13
C TYR A 601 3.59 -14.03 -5.80
N LEU A 602 3.87 -14.88 -6.81
CA LEU A 602 5.15 -14.82 -7.54
C LEU A 602 5.31 -13.50 -8.31
N ALA A 603 4.24 -13.00 -8.94
CA ALA A 603 4.25 -11.72 -9.65
C ALA A 603 4.54 -10.53 -8.71
N TYR A 604 3.83 -10.41 -7.59
CA TYR A 604 4.13 -9.35 -6.62
C TYR A 604 5.48 -9.51 -5.94
N ARG A 605 5.96 -10.73 -5.73
CA ARG A 605 7.31 -10.97 -5.19
C ARG A 605 8.40 -10.51 -6.16
N TYR A 606 8.18 -10.68 -7.46
CA TYR A 606 9.07 -10.12 -8.48
C TYR A 606 8.99 -8.58 -8.48
N ASN A 607 7.79 -8.01 -8.58
CA ASN A 607 7.62 -6.55 -8.65
C ASN A 607 8.14 -5.83 -7.38
N LEU A 608 7.88 -6.35 -6.18
CA LEU A 608 8.38 -5.79 -4.91
C LEU A 608 9.90 -5.91 -4.73
N LEU A 609 10.57 -6.86 -5.41
CA LEU A 609 12.03 -6.93 -5.40
C LEU A 609 12.65 -6.01 -6.45
N TYR A 610 12.06 -5.93 -7.64
CA TYR A 610 12.76 -5.40 -8.81
C TYR A 610 12.22 -4.07 -9.34
N VAL A 611 10.98 -3.67 -9.04
CA VAL A 611 10.34 -2.55 -9.74
C VAL A 611 9.59 -1.56 -8.86
N TYR A 612 8.88 -2.03 -7.83
CA TYR A 612 8.08 -1.16 -6.98
C TYR A 612 8.93 -0.43 -5.94
N ASN A 613 8.42 0.74 -5.55
CA ASN A 613 8.86 1.50 -4.40
C ASN A 613 7.70 1.67 -3.41
N ALA A 614 8.03 1.92 -2.14
CA ALA A 614 7.05 2.24 -1.11
C ALA A 614 7.11 3.73 -0.76
N ASP A 615 6.28 4.51 -1.46
CA ASP A 615 6.14 5.95 -1.22
C ASP A 615 5.22 6.26 -0.02
N ILE A 616 4.36 5.31 0.36
CA ILE A 616 3.40 5.43 1.48
C ILE A 616 3.62 4.27 2.45
N ASP A 617 3.88 4.58 3.72
CA ASP A 617 4.12 3.60 4.80
C ASP A 617 2.93 3.60 5.79
N THR A 618 2.07 2.60 5.67
CA THR A 618 0.95 2.41 6.60
C THR A 618 1.36 1.70 7.89
N LYS A 619 2.65 1.37 8.06
CA LYS A 619 3.24 0.71 9.23
C LYS A 619 2.60 -0.63 9.52
N GLY A 620 2.22 -1.35 8.47
CA GLY A 620 1.57 -2.65 8.54
C GLY A 620 0.06 -2.60 8.70
N LEU A 621 -0.55 -1.44 8.95
CA LEU A 621 -1.94 -1.34 9.40
C LEU A 621 -2.97 -1.82 8.35
N VAL A 622 -2.57 -1.95 7.09
CA VAL A 622 -3.37 -2.57 6.02
C VAL A 622 -3.53 -4.08 6.19
N TYR A 623 -2.54 -4.78 6.76
CA TYR A 623 -2.55 -6.24 6.93
C TYR A 623 -3.58 -6.74 7.96
N PRO A 624 -3.64 -6.28 9.22
CA PRO A 624 -4.64 -6.75 10.17
C PRO A 624 -6.05 -6.37 9.72
N ARG A 625 -6.22 -5.29 8.95
CA ARG A 625 -7.49 -4.97 8.28
C ARG A 625 -7.86 -6.00 7.23
N ALA A 626 -6.93 -6.42 6.38
CA ALA A 626 -7.16 -7.49 5.43
C ALA A 626 -7.52 -8.82 6.13
N LEU A 627 -6.88 -9.14 7.27
CA LEU A 627 -7.24 -10.30 8.10
C LEU A 627 -8.69 -10.23 8.62
N GLN A 628 -9.12 -9.07 9.13
CA GLN A 628 -10.50 -8.83 9.61
C GLN A 628 -11.52 -8.81 8.45
N GLN A 629 -11.11 -8.32 7.28
CA GLN A 629 -11.91 -8.41 6.05
C GLN A 629 -12.04 -9.87 5.57
N THR A 630 -11.04 -10.73 5.79
CA THR A 630 -11.16 -12.19 5.54
C THR A 630 -12.20 -12.85 6.44
N THR A 631 -12.32 -12.48 7.74
CA THR A 631 -13.35 -13.06 8.61
C THR A 631 -14.77 -12.66 8.18
N THR A 632 -14.93 -11.49 7.53
CA THR A 632 -16.20 -11.08 6.90
C THR A 632 -16.67 -12.12 5.85
N GLY A 633 -15.75 -12.74 5.12
CA GLY A 633 -16.08 -13.83 4.19
C GLY A 633 -16.62 -15.08 4.87
N ILE A 634 -16.13 -15.41 6.08
CA ILE A 634 -16.65 -16.53 6.87
C ILE A 634 -18.12 -16.25 7.25
N TYR A 635 -18.42 -15.03 7.72
CA TYR A 635 -19.80 -14.64 8.04
C TYR A 635 -20.72 -14.67 6.80
N LEU A 636 -20.26 -14.17 5.65
CA LEU A 636 -21.00 -14.28 4.39
C LEU A 636 -21.27 -15.75 4.00
N ALA A 637 -20.27 -16.62 4.11
CA ALA A 637 -20.41 -18.04 3.82
C ALA A 637 -21.38 -18.75 4.79
N ILE A 638 -21.34 -18.43 6.08
CA ILE A 638 -22.29 -18.94 7.08
C ILE A 638 -23.72 -18.49 6.77
N VAL A 639 -23.93 -17.21 6.44
CA VAL A 639 -25.26 -16.67 6.07
C VAL A 639 -25.79 -17.35 4.80
N CYS A 640 -24.93 -17.59 3.80
CA CYS A 640 -25.31 -18.34 2.61
C CYS A 640 -25.69 -19.79 2.93
N LEU A 641 -24.91 -20.49 3.77
CA LEU A 641 -25.21 -21.86 4.19
C LEU A 641 -26.50 -21.96 5.01
N LEU A 642 -26.79 -20.99 5.89
CA LEU A 642 -28.07 -20.88 6.61
C LEU A 642 -29.25 -20.82 5.63
N GLY A 643 -29.17 -19.96 4.59
CA GLY A 643 -30.18 -19.87 3.54
C GLY A 643 -30.35 -21.16 2.73
N LEU A 644 -29.23 -21.81 2.37
CA LEU A 644 -29.23 -23.08 1.64
C LEU A 644 -29.86 -24.22 2.46
N PHE A 645 -29.49 -24.40 3.73
CA PHE A 645 -30.09 -25.43 4.59
C PHE A 645 -31.57 -25.15 4.90
N ALA A 646 -31.98 -23.88 5.03
CA ALA A 646 -33.38 -23.51 5.24
C ALA A 646 -34.27 -23.94 4.05
N VAL A 647 -33.83 -23.65 2.82
CA VAL A 647 -34.59 -24.05 1.61
C VAL A 647 -34.55 -25.56 1.39
N ALA A 648 -33.44 -26.23 1.73
CA ALA A 648 -33.35 -27.68 1.74
C ALA A 648 -34.14 -28.36 2.88
N LYS A 649 -34.83 -27.61 3.75
CA LYS A 649 -35.56 -28.09 4.95
C LYS A 649 -34.69 -28.91 5.92
N ALA A 650 -33.38 -28.69 5.90
CA ALA A 650 -32.39 -29.43 6.68
C ALA A 650 -32.22 -28.82 8.08
N TRP A 651 -33.24 -28.95 8.93
CA TRP A 651 -33.31 -28.30 10.25
C TRP A 651 -32.15 -28.64 11.20
N GLY A 652 -31.66 -29.88 11.17
CA GLY A 652 -30.52 -30.31 11.99
C GLY A 652 -29.22 -29.57 11.63
N PRO A 653 -28.75 -29.65 10.38
CA PRO A 653 -27.61 -28.86 9.89
C PRO A 653 -27.78 -27.34 10.09
N LEU A 654 -29.00 -26.82 9.90
CA LEU A 654 -29.32 -25.42 10.16
C LEU A 654 -29.09 -25.02 11.62
N ALA A 655 -29.54 -25.84 12.59
CA ALA A 655 -29.32 -25.58 14.01
C ALA A 655 -27.83 -25.63 14.39
N ILE A 656 -27.06 -26.57 13.82
CA ILE A 656 -25.63 -26.70 14.06
C ILE A 656 -24.86 -25.48 13.54
N ILE A 657 -25.13 -25.02 12.30
CA ILE A 657 -24.42 -23.85 11.75
C ILE A 657 -24.84 -22.54 12.45
N LEU A 658 -26.08 -22.45 12.95
CA LEU A 658 -26.53 -21.32 13.77
C LEU A 658 -25.81 -21.28 15.14
N LEU A 659 -25.64 -22.43 15.81
CA LEU A 659 -24.84 -22.52 17.03
C LEU A 659 -23.37 -22.17 16.77
N TYR A 660 -22.81 -22.63 15.64
CA TYR A 660 -21.47 -22.28 15.20
C TYR A 660 -21.31 -20.77 14.96
N LEU A 661 -22.29 -20.10 14.35
CA LEU A 661 -22.28 -18.64 14.14
C LEU A 661 -22.14 -17.87 15.46
N VAL A 662 -22.88 -18.27 16.50
CA VAL A 662 -22.79 -17.64 17.83
C VAL A 662 -21.42 -17.89 18.46
N GLY A 663 -20.91 -19.13 18.42
CA GLY A 663 -19.57 -19.45 18.93
C GLY A 663 -18.46 -18.68 18.21
N ALA A 664 -18.54 -18.60 16.88
CA ALA A 664 -17.61 -17.84 16.04
C ALA A 664 -17.66 -16.32 16.32
N ALA A 665 -18.85 -15.76 16.54
CA ALA A 665 -19.00 -14.36 16.93
C ALA A 665 -18.37 -14.07 18.30
N LEU A 666 -18.64 -14.90 19.31
CA LEU A 666 -18.06 -14.76 20.65
C LEU A 666 -16.53 -14.93 20.63
N PHE A 667 -16.00 -15.91 19.90
CA PHE A 667 -14.57 -16.10 19.70
C PHE A 667 -13.92 -14.88 19.03
N HIS A 668 -14.52 -14.36 17.95
CA HIS A 668 -14.00 -13.21 17.22
C HIS A 668 -14.03 -11.92 18.06
N MET A 669 -15.08 -11.71 18.87
CA MET A 669 -15.14 -10.60 19.83
C MET A 669 -14.03 -10.71 20.89
N SER A 670 -13.84 -11.90 21.47
CA SER A 670 -12.78 -12.16 22.46
C SER A 670 -11.38 -11.96 21.86
N LEU A 671 -11.15 -12.45 20.64
CA LEU A 671 -9.91 -12.26 19.90
C LEU A 671 -9.62 -10.77 19.68
N ASN A 672 -10.61 -10.01 19.21
CA ASN A 672 -10.41 -8.58 18.93
C ASN A 672 -10.16 -7.77 20.22
N GLN A 673 -10.84 -8.08 21.32
CA GLN A 673 -10.56 -7.47 22.63
C GLN A 673 -9.13 -7.74 23.13
N ALA A 674 -8.60 -8.94 22.88
CA ALA A 674 -7.23 -9.30 23.27
C ALA A 674 -6.16 -8.66 22.37
N LEU A 675 -6.42 -8.52 21.07
CA LEU A 675 -5.43 -8.06 20.10
C LEU A 675 -5.42 -6.55 19.86
N GLU A 676 -6.56 -5.86 19.94
CA GLU A 676 -6.67 -4.43 19.60
C GLU A 676 -5.66 -3.51 20.31
N PRO A 677 -5.40 -3.64 21.63
CA PRO A 677 -4.37 -2.83 22.30
C PRO A 677 -2.96 -3.06 21.73
N LEU A 678 -2.62 -4.30 21.36
CA LEU A 678 -1.32 -4.71 20.84
C LEU A 678 -1.12 -4.32 19.36
N LEU A 679 -2.21 -4.11 18.62
CA LEU A 679 -2.19 -3.60 17.24
C LEU A 679 -1.90 -2.09 17.19
N MET A 680 -2.38 -1.33 18.17
CA MET A 680 -2.30 0.14 18.17
C MET A 680 -1.13 0.71 18.98
N TYR A 681 -0.72 0.05 20.07
CA TYR A 681 0.24 0.57 21.03
C TYR A 681 1.50 -0.31 21.16
N LEU A 682 2.60 0.31 21.59
CA LEU A 682 3.88 -0.37 21.80
C LEU A 682 4.02 -0.79 23.28
N PRO A 683 4.25 -2.09 23.60
CA PRO A 683 4.39 -2.53 24.99
C PRO A 683 5.73 -2.13 25.61
N LYS A 684 5.69 -1.52 26.80
CA LYS A 684 6.88 -1.08 27.54
C LYS A 684 7.80 -2.24 27.98
N SER A 685 7.28 -3.46 28.11
CA SER A 685 8.09 -4.64 28.40
C SER A 685 9.08 -4.97 27.28
N LEU A 686 8.69 -4.75 26.02
CA LEU A 686 9.53 -5.03 24.84
C LEU A 686 10.57 -3.94 24.60
N GLU A 687 10.31 -2.71 25.05
CA GLU A 687 11.30 -1.63 25.09
C GLU A 687 12.49 -2.02 25.99
N VAL A 688 12.20 -2.47 27.22
CA VAL A 688 13.23 -2.94 28.16
C VAL A 688 13.95 -4.18 27.62
N GLU A 689 13.23 -5.10 26.97
CA GLU A 689 13.84 -6.25 26.29
C GLU A 689 14.83 -5.79 25.20
N GLU A 690 14.41 -4.89 24.30
CA GLU A 690 15.28 -4.33 23.26
C GLU A 690 16.51 -3.60 23.83
N GLU A 691 16.34 -2.76 24.86
CA GLU A 691 17.47 -2.12 25.56
C GLU A 691 18.49 -3.15 26.07
N THR A 692 18.02 -4.25 26.66
CA THR A 692 18.93 -5.32 27.12
C THR A 692 19.60 -6.06 25.96
N LEU A 693 18.93 -6.24 24.82
CA LEU A 693 19.53 -6.85 23.63
C LEU A 693 20.61 -5.96 23.00
N LEU A 694 20.40 -4.64 22.98
CA LEU A 694 21.37 -3.67 22.47
C LEU A 694 22.61 -3.61 23.38
N ALA A 695 22.43 -3.51 24.70
CA ALA A 695 23.54 -3.52 25.65
C ALA A 695 24.37 -4.82 25.60
N LEU A 696 23.72 -5.97 25.34
CA LEU A 696 24.42 -7.23 25.09
C LEU A 696 25.18 -7.24 23.75
N GLN A 697 24.64 -6.61 22.71
CA GLN A 697 25.29 -6.50 21.41
C GLN A 697 26.49 -5.54 21.43
N GLU A 698 26.39 -4.42 22.16
CA GLU A 698 27.53 -3.52 22.41
C GLU A 698 28.67 -4.24 23.15
N ALA A 699 28.34 -4.96 24.22
CA ALA A 699 29.32 -5.78 24.94
C ALA A 699 29.92 -6.93 24.10
N GLU A 700 29.19 -7.47 23.12
CA GLU A 700 29.70 -8.47 22.15
C GLU A 700 30.65 -7.83 21.13
N ASN A 701 30.33 -6.63 20.63
CA ASN A 701 31.18 -5.87 19.71
C ASN A 701 32.51 -5.45 20.38
N ASP A 702 32.45 -4.96 21.63
CA ASP A 702 33.62 -4.53 22.40
C ASP A 702 34.53 -5.69 22.81
N ALA A 703 34.02 -6.92 22.87
CA ALA A 703 34.79 -8.11 23.22
C ALA A 703 35.73 -8.61 22.10
N GLY A 704 35.51 -8.17 20.86
CA GLY A 704 36.31 -8.55 19.68
C GLY A 704 36.14 -10.01 19.23
N PRO A 705 36.65 -10.37 18.03
CA PRO A 705 36.55 -11.73 17.52
C PRO A 705 37.53 -12.64 18.29
N SER A 706 37.01 -13.48 19.19
CA SER A 706 37.81 -14.52 19.81
C SER A 706 38.11 -15.63 18.80
N ASN A 707 39.38 -15.74 18.39
CA ASN A 707 39.88 -16.92 17.68
C ASN A 707 39.71 -18.15 18.57
N SER A 708 38.66 -18.92 18.32
CA SER A 708 38.51 -20.30 18.78
C SER A 708 37.94 -21.11 17.62
N ASP A 709 38.83 -21.80 16.92
CA ASP A 709 38.43 -22.83 15.94
C ASP A 709 37.51 -23.86 16.60
N PRO A 710 36.56 -24.45 15.86
CA PRO A 710 35.73 -25.53 16.36
C PRO A 710 36.56 -26.83 16.43
N GLU A 711 37.33 -26.98 17.51
CA GLU A 711 38.13 -28.17 17.76
C GLU A 711 37.23 -29.41 17.86
N LYS A 712 37.44 -30.38 16.98
CA LYS A 712 36.69 -31.64 16.94
C LYS A 712 37.14 -32.57 18.08
N GLY A 713 36.64 -32.30 19.28
CA GLY A 713 36.82 -33.18 20.45
C GLY A 713 36.12 -34.53 20.26
N HIS A 714 36.88 -35.62 20.33
CA HIS A 714 36.38 -37.00 20.32
C HIS A 714 35.46 -37.27 21.52
N LEU A 715 34.43 -38.10 21.31
CA LEU A 715 33.72 -38.78 22.39
C LEU A 715 34.60 -39.93 22.92
N PRO A 716 34.88 -40.01 24.23
CA PRO A 716 35.24 -41.27 24.86
C PRO A 716 33.95 -42.07 25.08
N THR A 717 33.85 -43.21 24.41
CA THR A 717 32.97 -44.30 24.87
C THR A 717 33.56 -44.88 26.15
N ASP A 718 32.76 -44.97 27.21
CA ASP A 718 32.98 -46.02 28.20
C ASP A 718 31.66 -46.57 28.71
N THR A 719 31.60 -47.90 28.78
CA THR A 719 30.42 -48.68 29.15
C THR A 719 30.66 -49.34 30.51
N THR A 720 29.81 -49.09 31.49
CA THR A 720 29.55 -50.05 32.60
C THR A 720 28.25 -49.74 33.34
N ASP A 721 27.32 -50.69 33.27
CA ASP A 721 26.16 -50.91 34.15
C ASP A 721 26.57 -51.83 35.34
N PRO A 722 25.73 -52.16 36.36
CA PRO A 722 24.47 -51.54 36.82
C PRO A 722 24.30 -51.44 38.38
N GLY A 723 23.19 -50.81 38.83
CA GLY A 723 22.65 -50.85 40.22
C GLY A 723 23.14 -49.71 41.13
N SER A 724 22.38 -49.08 42.03
CA SER A 724 20.98 -49.21 42.53
C SER A 724 20.54 -47.84 43.14
N ILE A 725 19.38 -47.57 43.79
CA ILE A 725 18.26 -48.36 44.33
C ILE A 725 16.97 -47.49 44.40
N ASP A 726 15.78 -48.13 44.39
CA ASP A 726 14.45 -47.78 44.95
C ASP A 726 13.98 -46.30 45.17
N PHE A 727 12.94 -45.85 44.44
CA PHE A 727 11.51 -45.74 44.82
C PHE A 727 11.08 -44.51 45.67
N GLU A 728 10.27 -43.61 45.08
CA GLU A 728 8.87 -43.42 45.51
C GLU A 728 8.00 -42.80 44.38
N LYS A 729 6.67 -42.97 44.44
CA LYS A 729 5.71 -42.60 43.37
C LYS A 729 4.40 -42.03 43.93
N GLY A 730 3.88 -40.99 43.28
CA GLY A 730 2.49 -40.51 43.47
C GLY A 730 2.32 -39.46 44.59
N HIS A 731 1.23 -38.69 44.66
CA HIS A 731 0.06 -38.68 43.78
C HIS A 731 -0.64 -37.30 43.79
N LEU A 732 -1.40 -36.97 42.74
CA LEU A 732 -2.33 -35.82 42.70
C LEU A 732 -3.67 -36.16 43.37
N SER A 733 -4.28 -35.23 44.12
CA SER A 733 -5.60 -34.61 43.83
C SER A 733 -6.29 -33.92 45.02
N ALA A 734 -7.08 -32.87 44.70
CA ALA A 734 -8.31 -32.31 45.31
C ALA A 734 -8.78 -32.69 46.75
N THR A 735 -9.52 -31.88 47.52
CA THR A 735 -10.68 -31.04 47.13
C THR A 735 -11.14 -30.09 48.29
N ASN A 736 -11.79 -28.97 47.91
CA ASN A 736 -12.93 -28.29 48.59
C ASN A 736 -12.87 -27.50 49.93
N THR A 737 -13.67 -26.40 49.92
CA THR A 737 -14.45 -25.74 51.00
C THR A 737 -13.75 -24.98 52.15
N GLY A 738 -14.24 -23.75 52.46
CA GLY A 738 -13.95 -23.07 53.74
C GLY A 738 -13.97 -21.53 53.77
N SER A 739 -15.17 -20.93 53.78
CA SER A 739 -15.55 -19.59 54.32
C SER A 739 -14.52 -18.60 54.93
N THR A 740 -14.59 -17.35 54.44
CA THR A 740 -14.86 -16.10 55.22
C THR A 740 -14.00 -15.70 56.44
N SER A 741 -13.20 -14.62 56.32
CA SER A 741 -13.23 -13.40 57.18
C SER A 741 -12.07 -12.43 56.85
N GLN A 742 -12.35 -11.19 56.41
CA GLN A 742 -12.24 -9.93 57.18
C GLN A 742 -10.81 -9.57 57.67
N GLN A 743 -10.14 -8.60 57.02
CA GLN A 743 -9.95 -7.19 57.47
C GLN A 743 -8.48 -6.93 57.94
N PRO A 744 -8.01 -5.68 58.19
CA PRO A 744 -7.52 -4.80 57.12
C PRO A 744 -6.17 -4.07 57.45
N LEU A 745 -5.84 -3.03 56.66
CA LEU A 745 -4.90 -1.90 56.88
C LEU A 745 -3.95 -1.94 58.11
N THR A 746 -2.65 -1.61 57.95
CA THR A 746 -2.19 -0.20 58.05
C THR A 746 -0.73 0.03 57.58
N LYS A 747 -0.42 1.28 57.15
CA LYS A 747 0.94 1.86 56.99
C LYS A 747 1.34 2.58 58.32
N PRO A 748 2.50 3.30 58.51
CA PRO A 748 3.61 3.60 57.59
C PRO A 748 5.06 3.61 58.19
N ASN A 749 6.06 3.82 57.31
CA ASN A 749 7.38 4.46 57.51
C ASN A 749 8.13 4.45 58.88
N ARG A 750 9.36 3.92 58.87
CA ARG A 750 10.57 4.68 59.27
C ARG A 750 11.87 4.11 58.69
N ARG A 751 12.73 4.99 58.18
CA ARG A 751 14.17 4.81 57.85
C ARG A 751 15.01 5.30 59.05
N PRO A 752 16.37 5.23 59.03
CA PRO A 752 17.30 4.25 58.45
C PRO A 752 18.37 3.77 59.49
N ASN A 753 19.28 2.86 59.12
CA ASN A 753 20.71 3.09 59.40
C ASN A 753 21.65 2.38 58.40
N LYS A 754 22.88 2.89 58.27
CA LYS A 754 23.99 2.31 57.50
C LYS A 754 24.70 1.22 58.31
N ASN A 755 25.36 0.29 57.63
CA ASN A 755 26.77 -0.07 57.84
C ASN A 755 27.24 -1.02 56.72
N ASN A 756 28.51 -0.89 56.31
CA ASN A 756 29.17 -1.84 55.39
C ASN A 756 29.44 -3.17 56.09
N PRO A 757 29.69 -4.23 55.30
CA PRO A 757 30.86 -5.06 55.58
C PRO A 757 31.82 -5.18 54.38
N SER A 758 32.98 -5.74 54.68
CA SER A 758 34.19 -5.79 53.85
C SER A 758 34.19 -6.86 52.75
N SER A 759 35.17 -6.73 51.86
CA SER A 759 35.65 -7.75 50.94
C SER A 759 35.88 -9.11 51.59
N ASP A 760 35.41 -10.18 50.92
CA ASP A 760 36.27 -11.29 50.47
C ASP A 760 35.45 -12.31 49.66
N THR A 761 35.61 -12.29 48.33
CA THR A 761 35.33 -13.40 47.37
C THR A 761 35.70 -12.95 45.95
N ALA A 762 36.97 -12.60 45.75
CA ALA A 762 37.54 -12.56 44.39
C ALA A 762 37.88 -14.00 43.94
N ASN A 763 37.91 -14.22 42.62
CA ASN A 763 38.26 -15.49 41.94
C ASN A 763 37.17 -16.57 41.86
N LEU A 764 36.02 -16.23 41.26
CA LEU A 764 35.56 -17.02 40.11
C LEU A 764 35.81 -16.22 38.83
N PRO A 765 36.25 -16.84 37.72
CA PRO A 765 36.27 -16.15 36.43
C PRO A 765 34.83 -15.75 36.06
N PRO A 766 34.60 -14.58 35.44
CA PRO A 766 33.26 -14.21 34.99
C PRO A 766 32.77 -15.28 34.02
N LYS A 767 31.67 -15.94 34.39
CA LYS A 767 30.99 -16.90 33.53
C LYS A 767 30.51 -16.12 32.31
N LYS A 768 31.21 -16.24 31.17
CA LYS A 768 30.88 -15.53 29.93
C LYS A 768 29.36 -15.63 29.70
N PRO A 769 28.64 -14.50 29.51
CA PRO A 769 27.21 -14.58 29.28
C PRO A 769 26.98 -15.36 28.00
N ARG A 770 26.43 -16.58 28.12
CA ARG A 770 25.84 -17.27 26.96
C ARG A 770 24.75 -16.33 26.46
N SER A 771 24.92 -15.80 25.23
CA SER A 771 24.01 -14.80 24.70
C SER A 771 22.57 -15.31 24.77
N PHE A 772 21.68 -14.54 25.38
CA PHE A 772 20.28 -14.91 25.58
C PHE A 772 19.62 -15.36 24.26
N LEU A 773 19.95 -14.66 23.16
CA LEU A 773 19.49 -14.96 21.80
C LEU A 773 19.97 -16.32 21.23
N ALA A 774 21.07 -16.88 21.76
CA ALA A 774 21.54 -18.24 21.44
C ALA A 774 20.93 -19.32 22.35
N SER A 775 20.27 -18.94 23.46
CA SER A 775 19.46 -19.86 24.28
C SER A 775 18.01 -20.02 23.78
N LEU A 776 17.57 -19.15 22.87
CA LEU A 776 16.30 -19.28 22.17
C LEU A 776 16.30 -20.55 21.30
N PRO A 777 15.16 -21.28 21.20
CA PRO A 777 15.09 -22.52 20.43
C PRO A 777 15.51 -22.30 18.97
N THR A 778 16.47 -23.10 18.51
CA THR A 778 16.97 -23.09 17.14
C THR A 778 16.37 -24.26 16.36
N ASN A 779 15.46 -23.91 15.45
CA ASN A 779 14.61 -24.80 14.66
C ASN A 779 13.62 -25.67 15.46
N PRO A 780 12.39 -25.83 14.93
CA PRO A 780 11.41 -26.76 15.47
C PRO A 780 11.79 -28.20 15.13
N THR A 781 11.47 -29.16 16.02
CA THR A 781 11.65 -30.60 15.73
C THR A 781 10.70 -31.13 14.65
N SER A 782 9.66 -30.37 14.28
CA SER A 782 8.73 -30.68 13.19
C SER A 782 8.12 -29.40 12.60
N LEU A 783 7.88 -29.39 11.28
CA LEU A 783 7.14 -28.32 10.61
C LEU A 783 5.72 -28.14 11.19
N ILE A 784 5.12 -29.22 11.71
CA ILE A 784 3.77 -29.20 12.28
C ILE A 784 3.76 -28.52 13.65
N THR A 785 4.75 -28.80 14.53
CA THR A 785 4.84 -28.13 15.85
C THR A 785 5.15 -26.64 15.69
N HIS A 786 5.96 -26.27 14.70
CA HIS A 786 6.19 -24.87 14.31
C HIS A 786 4.90 -24.17 13.84
N TYR A 787 4.10 -24.87 13.04
CA TYR A 787 2.86 -24.33 12.51
C TYR A 787 1.82 -24.14 13.63
N LEU A 788 1.66 -25.15 14.49
CA LEU A 788 0.64 -25.21 15.52
C LEU A 788 0.92 -24.34 16.77
N SER A 789 2.19 -24.06 17.08
CA SER A 789 2.61 -23.30 18.27
C SER A 789 3.22 -21.93 17.94
N PRO A 790 2.45 -20.97 17.38
CA PRO A 790 2.98 -19.66 16.99
C PRO A 790 3.60 -18.89 18.15
N TYR A 791 3.06 -18.99 19.37
CA TYR A 791 3.59 -18.29 20.54
C TYR A 791 5.08 -18.60 20.83
N ASN A 792 5.54 -19.83 20.55
CA ASN A 792 6.91 -20.24 20.81
C ASN A 792 7.86 -19.89 19.66
N TYR A 793 7.39 -20.02 18.41
CA TYR A 793 8.20 -19.87 17.18
C TYR A 793 7.86 -18.61 16.39
N SER A 794 7.24 -17.62 17.02
CA SER A 794 7.10 -16.26 16.48
C SER A 794 7.13 -15.21 17.59
N SER A 795 7.82 -15.51 18.69
CA SER A 795 8.08 -14.56 19.78
C SER A 795 8.91 -13.38 19.31
N TYR A 796 8.79 -12.25 20.03
CA TYR A 796 9.52 -11.01 19.76
C TYR A 796 11.02 -11.27 19.55
N ALA A 797 11.69 -11.89 20.52
CA ALA A 797 13.13 -12.14 20.48
C ALA A 797 13.57 -12.99 19.27
N MET A 798 12.76 -13.97 18.84
CA MET A 798 13.08 -14.81 17.69
C MET A 798 12.96 -14.02 16.37
N ILE A 799 11.87 -13.26 16.22
CA ILE A 799 11.67 -12.35 15.08
C ILE A 799 12.78 -11.29 15.03
N ARG A 800 13.12 -10.70 16.17
CA ARG A 800 14.17 -9.68 16.30
C ARG A 800 15.56 -10.22 15.96
N ARG A 801 15.82 -11.52 16.19
CA ARG A 801 17.03 -12.23 15.79
C ARG A 801 17.07 -12.58 14.30
N ASP A 802 15.96 -13.10 13.76
CA ASP A 802 15.94 -13.79 12.47
C ASP A 802 15.48 -12.91 11.29
N LEU A 803 14.79 -11.79 11.55
CA LEU A 803 14.12 -10.98 10.52
C LEU A 803 14.60 -9.53 10.46
N VAL A 804 14.96 -8.94 11.61
CA VAL A 804 15.52 -7.58 11.69
C VAL A 804 17.03 -7.72 11.80
N SER A 805 17.75 -7.42 10.71
CA SER A 805 19.20 -7.64 10.59
C SER A 805 20.01 -7.09 11.78
N ARG A 806 21.10 -7.76 12.15
CA ARG A 806 22.09 -7.24 13.11
C ARG A 806 23.17 -6.35 12.45
N GLY A 807 23.22 -6.31 11.12
CA GLY A 807 24.34 -5.77 10.35
C GLY A 807 24.21 -4.29 9.99
N THR A 808 25.16 -3.49 10.48
CA THR A 808 25.59 -2.20 9.87
C THR A 808 24.54 -1.09 9.82
N PHE A 809 23.83 -0.86 10.94
CA PHE A 809 23.06 0.36 11.13
C PHE A 809 24.00 1.58 11.20
N ALA A 810 24.05 2.36 10.11
CA ALA A 810 24.47 3.75 10.23
C ALA A 810 23.39 4.49 11.02
N SER A 811 23.79 5.29 12.02
CA SER A 811 22.85 6.18 12.70
C SER A 811 22.25 7.15 11.68
N ILE A 812 20.92 7.29 11.68
CA ILE A 812 20.27 8.32 10.87
C ILE A 812 20.63 9.67 11.48
N SER A 813 21.54 10.38 10.82
CA SER A 813 21.98 11.72 11.20
C SER A 813 21.25 12.73 10.31
N TYR A 814 20.55 13.67 10.92
CA TYR A 814 19.84 14.73 10.22
C TYR A 814 20.71 16.00 10.18
N SER A 815 20.58 16.80 9.13
CA SER A 815 21.11 18.15 9.19
C SER A 815 20.33 18.97 10.24
N PRO A 816 20.94 19.96 10.91
CA PRO A 816 20.23 20.82 11.86
C PRO A 816 19.04 21.55 11.25
N GLU A 817 19.07 21.82 9.94
CA GLU A 817 17.96 22.45 9.21
C GLU A 817 16.81 21.46 8.99
N THR A 818 17.13 20.24 8.56
CA THR A 818 16.17 19.15 8.39
C THR A 818 15.43 18.83 9.70
N GLU A 819 16.15 18.81 10.83
CA GLU A 819 15.57 18.54 12.14
C GLU A 819 14.71 19.72 12.64
N ARG A 820 15.16 20.96 12.46
CA ARG A 820 14.39 22.17 12.79
C ARG A 820 13.10 22.27 11.99
N ASP A 821 13.16 21.99 10.69
CA ASP A 821 12.06 22.29 9.77
C ASP A 821 11.16 21.08 9.44
N ALA A 822 11.43 19.91 10.03
CA ALA A 822 10.77 18.63 9.75
C ALA A 822 9.23 18.71 9.68
N TYR A 823 8.57 19.43 10.60
CA TYR A 823 7.12 19.57 10.63
C TYR A 823 6.62 21.02 10.43
N TYR A 824 7.38 21.83 9.71
CA TYR A 824 6.81 23.00 9.06
C TYR A 824 6.16 22.63 7.73
N ASN A 825 5.17 23.42 7.32
CA ASN A 825 4.53 23.26 6.02
C ASN A 825 5.59 23.46 4.92
N PRO A 826 5.73 22.57 3.91
CA PRO A 826 6.72 22.70 2.85
C PRO A 826 6.70 24.06 2.14
N ALA A 827 5.55 24.74 2.07
CA ALA A 827 5.47 26.09 1.50
C ALA A 827 6.27 27.17 2.29
N ILE A 828 6.68 26.89 3.54
CA ILE A 828 7.52 27.75 4.38
C ILE A 828 9.01 27.54 4.07
N SER A 829 9.44 26.31 3.78
CA SER A 829 10.84 25.96 3.46
C SER A 829 11.14 25.93 1.96
N SER A 830 10.12 25.89 1.09
CA SER A 830 10.26 25.75 -0.35
C SER A 830 11.03 26.91 -1.00
N SER A 831 12.25 26.61 -1.46
CA SER A 831 13.09 27.45 -2.30
C SER A 831 12.59 27.51 -3.76
N PRO A 832 12.97 28.53 -4.55
CA PRO A 832 12.69 28.55 -5.99
C PRO A 832 13.36 27.38 -6.72
N PRO A 833 12.64 26.62 -7.56
CA PRO A 833 13.20 25.43 -8.22
C PRO A 833 14.23 25.80 -9.29
N VAL A 834 15.36 25.09 -9.33
CA VAL A 834 16.39 25.25 -10.37
C VAL A 834 15.83 24.78 -11.72
N LEU A 835 15.81 25.66 -12.72
CA LEU A 835 15.38 25.29 -14.07
C LEU A 835 16.46 24.44 -14.76
N TRP A 836 16.04 23.36 -15.43
CA TRP A 836 16.98 22.47 -16.13
C TRP A 836 16.66 22.39 -17.62
N ILE A 837 17.57 22.91 -18.45
CA ILE A 837 17.43 22.99 -19.91
C ILE A 837 18.55 22.18 -20.62
N PRO A 838 18.37 21.75 -21.88
CA PRO A 838 19.42 21.02 -22.59
C PRO A 838 20.47 21.98 -23.18
N ARG A 839 21.75 21.68 -22.98
CA ARG A 839 22.87 22.40 -23.62
C ARG A 839 22.86 22.22 -25.13
N ASP A 840 23.10 23.30 -25.85
CA ASP A 840 23.27 23.29 -27.31
C ASP A 840 24.65 23.78 -27.74
N VAL A 841 25.05 23.38 -28.95
CA VAL A 841 26.38 23.69 -29.54
C VAL A 841 26.50 25.15 -30.01
N MET A 842 25.39 25.90 -30.08
CA MET A 842 25.40 27.32 -30.50
C MET A 842 25.66 28.27 -29.33
N GLY A 843 25.47 27.81 -28.08
CA GLY A 843 25.51 28.63 -26.89
C GLY A 843 24.20 29.37 -26.58
N VAL A 844 23.07 29.00 -27.17
CA VAL A 844 21.76 29.62 -26.85
C VAL A 844 21.38 29.30 -25.39
N SER A 845 21.51 28.05 -24.97
CA SER A 845 21.31 27.60 -23.58
C SER A 845 22.10 28.44 -22.59
N ARG A 846 23.40 28.64 -22.88
CA ARG A 846 24.32 29.39 -22.02
C ARG A 846 23.93 30.87 -21.89
N GLN A 847 23.39 31.47 -22.96
CA GLN A 847 22.88 32.83 -22.90
C GLN A 847 21.56 32.91 -22.11
N GLU A 848 20.58 32.05 -22.40
CA GLU A 848 19.29 32.09 -21.70
C GLU A 848 19.45 31.74 -20.20
N CYS A 849 20.42 30.87 -19.83
CA CYS A 849 20.90 30.70 -18.45
C CYS A 849 21.36 32.03 -17.83
N ALA A 850 22.25 32.78 -18.52
CA ALA A 850 22.81 34.03 -18.02
C ALA A 850 21.79 35.19 -17.94
N HIS A 851 20.76 35.17 -18.78
CA HIS A 851 19.68 36.17 -18.76
C HIS A 851 18.68 35.85 -17.63
N THR A 852 18.34 34.57 -17.44
CA THR A 852 17.34 34.13 -16.45
C THR A 852 17.89 33.98 -15.04
N SER A 853 19.20 33.72 -14.86
CA SER A 853 19.85 33.58 -13.55
C SER A 853 19.71 34.81 -12.64
N ARG A 854 19.37 35.97 -13.22
CA ARG A 854 19.00 37.21 -12.51
C ARG A 854 17.69 37.09 -11.71
N VAL A 855 16.80 36.18 -12.12
CA VAL A 855 15.45 35.98 -11.55
C VAL A 855 15.33 34.63 -10.85
N ILE A 856 15.83 33.55 -11.48
CA ILE A 856 15.74 32.19 -10.95
C ILE A 856 16.93 31.36 -11.45
N ALA A 857 17.48 30.50 -10.59
CA ALA A 857 18.60 29.63 -10.95
C ALA A 857 18.24 28.74 -12.16
N MET A 858 19.12 28.68 -13.16
CA MET A 858 18.99 27.80 -14.32
C MET A 858 20.35 27.21 -14.69
N THR A 859 20.36 25.94 -15.09
CA THR A 859 21.54 25.22 -15.58
C THR A 859 21.24 24.45 -16.86
N ASP A 860 22.27 24.32 -17.70
CA ASP A 860 22.26 23.49 -18.90
C ASP A 860 23.16 22.25 -18.80
N GLU A 861 23.66 21.93 -17.60
CA GLU A 861 24.55 20.78 -17.36
C GLU A 861 23.80 19.45 -17.38
N MET A 862 24.51 18.34 -17.65
CA MET A 862 23.98 16.97 -17.68
C MET A 862 22.82 16.70 -18.68
N ALA A 863 22.47 17.65 -19.55
CA ALA A 863 21.48 17.49 -20.61
C ALA A 863 21.94 18.13 -21.93
N GLY A 864 21.57 17.55 -23.06
CA GLY A 864 21.97 18.02 -24.39
C GLY A 864 21.20 17.37 -25.53
N PHE A 865 21.82 17.32 -26.72
CA PHE A 865 21.23 16.76 -27.94
C PHE A 865 22.13 15.74 -28.62
N ASP A 866 21.55 14.65 -29.13
CA ASP A 866 22.25 13.72 -30.00
C ASP A 866 22.45 14.27 -31.42
N GLU A 867 23.26 13.60 -32.23
CA GLU A 867 23.52 13.96 -33.64
C GLU A 867 22.25 14.05 -34.49
N LYS A 868 21.17 13.36 -34.09
CA LYS A 868 19.88 13.32 -34.76
C LYS A 868 18.95 14.45 -34.28
N GLY A 869 19.39 15.30 -33.35
CA GLY A 869 18.65 16.42 -32.78
C GLY A 869 17.61 16.03 -31.73
N ARG A 870 17.68 14.80 -31.19
CA ARG A 870 16.85 14.35 -30.06
C ARG A 870 17.51 14.76 -28.77
N MET A 871 16.71 15.11 -27.76
CA MET A 871 17.25 15.43 -26.43
C MET A 871 17.73 14.15 -25.73
N VAL A 872 18.86 14.23 -25.05
CA VAL A 872 19.42 13.18 -24.19
C VAL A 872 19.92 13.84 -22.91
N TRP A 873 19.88 13.11 -21.80
CA TRP A 873 20.50 13.51 -20.53
C TRP A 873 21.45 12.40 -20.07
N ASP A 874 22.47 12.76 -19.30
CA ASP A 874 23.54 11.85 -18.91
C ASP A 874 23.10 10.88 -17.81
N LYS A 875 23.15 9.58 -18.13
CA LYS A 875 22.72 8.50 -17.26
C LYS A 875 23.84 7.86 -16.45
N GLU A 876 25.09 8.26 -16.66
CA GLU A 876 26.25 7.64 -15.99
C GLU A 876 26.54 8.29 -14.62
N GLU A 877 26.10 9.52 -14.37
CA GLU A 877 26.20 10.21 -13.08
C GLU A 877 24.83 10.66 -12.52
N VAL A 878 23.85 9.74 -12.44
CA VAL A 878 22.45 10.09 -12.06
C VAL A 878 22.34 10.78 -10.69
N GLY A 879 23.21 10.47 -9.75
CA GLY A 879 23.27 11.12 -8.42
C GLY A 879 23.80 12.56 -8.41
N ARG A 880 24.25 13.09 -9.56
CA ARG A 880 24.72 14.48 -9.73
C ARG A 880 23.82 15.32 -10.64
N VAL A 881 22.65 14.80 -11.02
CA VAL A 881 21.67 15.57 -11.80
C VAL A 881 21.29 16.82 -11.00
N PRO A 882 21.24 18.04 -11.60
CA PRO A 882 20.98 19.30 -10.88
C PRO A 882 19.60 19.45 -10.21
N VAL A 883 18.81 18.37 -10.22
CA VAL A 883 17.42 18.24 -9.76
C VAL A 883 17.29 17.04 -8.81
N GLY A 884 18.36 16.28 -8.57
CA GLY A 884 18.38 15.17 -7.61
C GLY A 884 18.46 15.70 -6.18
N GLU A 885 17.40 15.47 -5.40
CA GLU A 885 17.39 15.67 -3.95
C GLU A 885 17.59 14.30 -3.27
N GLU A 886 18.40 14.25 -2.21
CA GLU A 886 18.57 13.02 -1.42
C GLU A 886 17.31 12.75 -0.60
N LYS A 887 16.81 11.50 -0.61
CA LYS A 887 15.63 11.11 0.17
C LYS A 887 15.94 11.11 1.66
N VAL A 888 15.23 11.94 2.42
CA VAL A 888 15.38 12.02 3.88
C VAL A 888 14.49 10.98 4.57
N TYR A 889 15.10 10.09 5.36
CA TYR A 889 14.38 9.06 6.11
C TYR A 889 13.89 9.58 7.47
N TYR A 890 12.72 10.23 7.47
CA TYR A 890 12.09 10.87 8.64
C TYR A 890 11.55 9.96 9.73
#